data_AF-A0A8T0XTV7-F1
#
_entry.id   AF-A0A8T0XTV7-F1
#
_cell.length_a   1.000
_cell.length_b   1.000
_cell.length_c   1.000
_cell.angle_alpha   90.00
_cell.angle_beta   90.00
_cell.angle_gamma   90.00
#
_symmetry.space_group_name_H-M   'P 1'
#
loop_
_entity.id
_entity.type
_entity.pdbx_description
1 polymer ?
#
loop_
_entity_poly.entity_id
_entity_poly.type
_entity_poly.pdbx_seq_one_letter_code
_entity_poly.pdbx_strand_id
1 'polypeptide(L)'
;MRATGEHTAAVPIPAAPPALAAEEAEREKKKNRRRPARRSKQAGAAPVAAAPQGPHADAAAGPRSVRSMPPMHVGGAARADAEAEAPAAAAGTSQSCPLLPTPRPAEALDARAGGGALGRRYFQPHWPERAVEEAIKRGHAFVGKFRVNAHNRNEAYCTIDGIPVDILITGLAQNRAVEGDLVAITLDPVVHWTRMKGPNVTCNPAIGGDSVVREIGETNGNHSRKKGQADAGCRFENCSNGVPDLDRMHLHHKNSGFSQAVKCENGNATVLESNERDFSDGMSEAARALQRICAMIHTHPGRRPTGKVLSIMKKSPRRDAVVGFLASFPEFPDGEQQKNQMGGKMMNNRAQSAVTGLIYLLPTDPKFPQMFISVSTLPDSVRQSLREGDAAIEKELVAARLDEWNEESLYPYAHVVRFLGKGGHVKTHMDAILFENAITDAEFSPESLACLPDNCWKIPQKELEARKDLRKVLTFTIDPPTASDLDDAISIEILSGGTVRIGVHIADVSYFVHPETALDAEAQSRSTSVYTLKRKISMLPSRLSEELVSLNPGVDRLAFSIIWDIDPHGNIVSRWIGRSIIFSCCKLSYDLVQDLICSDASQSESAVSALQVHDIFERDDVIKSLKGLYEVSKNMKEIRFKSGALSLDTAKLMILFDEDGAPCDSYRYVRNDACFIVEELMLLANMSAAEVISNAFPDCALLRRHPEPNLRKFREFEAFCAKNGFELDASSSGQLNLSLSRIKEKLQDDPVLFDILMFYASKQMQSAEYFCTGDLISKKDDWAHYALSVPLYTHFTSPLRRYPDIIVHRTLNAVIEAEQVYMKQKKSSTGRNGVKASGELMGRCFTGLQFSRDAAESEEGKKALSAAAKKFKVPSSENLGEVAEHCNERKWAGRRAEEAGQKLYMWALIKNKEIVVCNARVLGLGPRFMSVYVPKLARERRIYYDEVEGLSVEWLEATGTLVLDACRNKPAQRRGNQMKSRPIEEVAMVVNPSETMLSEEDEESGAAEASGCTVKSVLLSGDAVKAPAAPAVLPLVIHYLSDIPVVLHATGGDYCAVDIGVRLYMASYFK
;
A
#
# COMPACT_ATOMS: atom_id res chain seq x y z
N MET A 1 1.99 -19.15 -26.88
CA MET A 1 1.68 -20.39 -27.64
C MET A 1 2.98 -21.00 -28.15
N ARG A 2 3.14 -22.33 -28.13
CA ARG A 2 4.12 -23.04 -28.97
C ARG A 2 3.33 -23.79 -30.04
N ALA A 3 3.78 -23.72 -31.29
CA ALA A 3 3.20 -24.45 -32.40
C ALA A 3 4.14 -25.57 -32.84
N THR A 4 3.61 -26.78 -32.99
CA THR A 4 4.29 -27.93 -33.62
C THR A 4 3.28 -28.61 -34.52
N GLY A 5 3.52 -28.57 -35.84
CA GLY A 5 2.72 -29.34 -36.80
C GLY A 5 3.05 -30.83 -36.71
N GLU A 6 2.03 -31.68 -36.85
CA GLU A 6 2.18 -33.13 -36.80
C GLU A 6 2.71 -33.70 -38.12
N HIS A 7 3.55 -34.74 -38.04
CA HIS A 7 3.67 -35.73 -39.10
C HIS A 7 3.73 -37.14 -38.48
N THR A 8 2.93 -38.05 -39.02
CA THR A 8 2.69 -39.40 -38.50
C THR A 8 3.66 -40.43 -39.08
N ALA A 9 3.85 -41.55 -38.38
CA ALA A 9 4.96 -42.48 -38.60
C ALA A 9 4.68 -43.62 -39.61
N ALA A 10 5.75 -44.10 -40.27
CA ALA A 10 5.83 -45.36 -41.02
C ALA A 10 7.27 -45.94 -41.02
N VAL A 11 7.42 -47.24 -41.28
CA VAL A 11 8.59 -48.13 -41.00
C VAL A 11 8.50 -49.32 -42.00
N PRO A 12 9.57 -50.04 -42.48
CA PRO A 12 10.91 -50.26 -41.89
C PRO A 12 12.19 -50.20 -42.81
N ILE A 13 13.39 -50.26 -42.18
CA ILE A 13 14.55 -51.21 -42.35
C ILE A 13 14.73 -51.93 -43.73
N PRO A 14 15.97 -52.23 -44.26
CA PRO A 14 17.34 -51.70 -44.03
C PRO A 14 18.14 -51.35 -45.33
N ALA A 15 19.37 -50.80 -45.20
CA ALA A 15 20.58 -51.28 -45.90
C ALA A 15 21.88 -50.54 -45.45
N ALA A 16 23.02 -51.23 -45.52
CA ALA A 16 24.41 -50.73 -45.43
C ALA A 16 25.28 -51.67 -46.32
N PRO A 17 26.62 -51.52 -46.50
CA PRO A 17 27.59 -50.48 -46.08
C PRO A 17 28.31 -49.92 -47.37
N PRO A 18 29.64 -49.64 -47.49
CA PRO A 18 30.74 -49.41 -46.52
C PRO A 18 31.71 -48.23 -46.84
N ALA A 19 32.77 -48.12 -45.99
CA ALA A 19 34.18 -47.91 -46.37
C ALA A 19 34.88 -46.52 -46.28
N LEU A 20 35.73 -46.41 -45.24
CA LEU A 20 37.19 -46.14 -45.27
C LEU A 20 37.82 -44.72 -45.28
N ALA A 21 38.83 -44.61 -44.39
CA ALA A 21 40.17 -44.00 -44.56
C ALA A 21 40.46 -42.52 -44.24
N ALA A 22 40.91 -42.29 -42.99
CA ALA A 22 42.33 -42.02 -42.62
C ALA A 22 42.98 -40.60 -42.66
N GLU A 23 43.82 -40.39 -41.61
CA GLU A 23 45.14 -39.72 -41.55
C GLU A 23 45.34 -38.18 -41.60
N GLU A 24 45.50 -37.61 -40.40
CA GLU A 24 46.75 -37.01 -39.84
C GLU A 24 47.40 -35.66 -40.30
N ALA A 25 48.27 -35.19 -39.38
CA ALA A 25 49.49 -34.37 -39.59
C ALA A 25 49.45 -32.82 -39.59
N GLU A 26 49.46 -32.25 -38.37
CA GLU A 26 50.55 -31.42 -37.81
C GLU A 26 51.20 -30.19 -38.54
N ARG A 27 51.22 -29.06 -37.79
CA ARG A 27 52.40 -28.21 -37.41
C ARG A 27 52.98 -27.05 -38.30
N GLU A 28 52.94 -25.83 -37.71
CA GLU A 28 54.08 -25.12 -37.05
C GLU A 28 54.53 -23.67 -37.43
N LYS A 29 54.83 -22.92 -36.35
CA LYS A 29 55.94 -21.95 -36.10
C LYS A 29 56.04 -20.54 -36.74
N LYS A 30 55.63 -19.56 -35.91
CA LYS A 30 56.47 -18.53 -35.22
C LYS A 30 57.25 -17.43 -36.00
N LYS A 31 56.87 -16.18 -35.66
CA LYS A 31 57.74 -14.98 -35.39
C LYS A 31 58.40 -14.30 -36.63
N ASN A 32 58.85 -13.03 -36.61
CA ASN A 32 59.33 -12.19 -35.50
C ASN A 32 59.33 -10.64 -35.76
N ARG A 33 59.09 -9.83 -34.73
CA ARG A 33 59.63 -8.47 -34.41
C ARG A 33 60.05 -7.46 -35.52
N ARG A 34 59.48 -6.23 -35.52
CA ARG A 34 60.15 -4.94 -35.13
C ARG A 34 59.30 -3.64 -35.31
N ARG A 35 59.62 -2.60 -34.51
CA ARG A 35 59.32 -1.13 -34.66
C ARG A 35 60.63 -0.42 -35.15
N PRO A 36 60.77 0.92 -35.44
CA PRO A 36 59.89 2.08 -35.12
C PRO A 36 59.81 3.32 -36.09
N ALA A 37 58.80 4.19 -35.85
CA ALA A 37 58.82 5.69 -35.83
C ALA A 37 59.00 6.65 -37.06
N ARG A 38 58.37 7.85 -36.91
CA ARG A 38 58.62 9.22 -37.48
C ARG A 38 58.05 9.70 -38.84
N ARG A 39 56.81 10.24 -38.78
CA ARG A 39 56.43 11.69 -38.98
C ARG A 39 56.99 12.49 -40.17
N SER A 40 56.16 12.74 -41.19
CA SER A 40 56.31 13.80 -42.22
C SER A 40 54.98 14.57 -42.45
N LYS A 41 54.85 15.41 -43.50
CA LYS A 41 53.74 16.39 -43.71
C LYS A 41 53.70 16.93 -45.17
N GLN A 42 52.67 17.73 -45.54
CA GLN A 42 52.50 18.56 -46.77
C GLN A 42 52.04 17.82 -48.05
N ALA A 43 51.30 18.40 -49.02
CA ALA A 43 50.49 19.66 -49.06
C ALA A 43 49.58 19.76 -50.33
N GLY A 44 48.66 20.75 -50.37
CA GLY A 44 47.88 21.23 -51.55
C GLY A 44 46.39 20.80 -51.59
N ALA A 45 45.44 21.53 -52.19
CA ALA A 45 45.38 22.92 -52.71
C ALA A 45 43.89 23.41 -52.80
N ALA A 46 43.62 24.70 -53.08
CA ALA A 46 42.28 25.36 -53.09
C ALA A 46 41.76 25.68 -54.53
N PRO A 47 40.68 26.49 -54.81
CA PRO A 47 40.28 27.82 -54.28
C PRO A 47 38.96 27.76 -53.43
N VAL A 48 38.01 28.72 -53.25
CA VAL A 48 37.61 30.02 -53.89
C VAL A 48 37.10 31.07 -52.85
N ALA A 49 36.01 31.84 -53.12
CA ALA A 49 35.52 33.02 -52.37
C ALA A 49 33.97 33.21 -52.50
N ALA A 50 33.24 34.15 -51.88
CA ALA A 50 33.54 35.38 -51.11
C ALA A 50 32.40 35.69 -50.07
N ALA A 51 32.64 36.23 -48.85
CA ALA A 51 32.72 37.64 -48.37
C ALA A 51 31.35 38.39 -48.19
N PRO A 52 31.18 39.46 -47.35
CA PRO A 52 32.19 40.28 -46.62
C PRO A 52 31.91 40.76 -45.13
N GLN A 53 32.99 41.08 -44.38
CA GLN A 53 33.22 42.17 -43.36
C GLN A 53 32.28 42.38 -42.11
N GLY A 54 32.69 42.85 -40.91
CA GLY A 54 33.95 43.30 -40.25
C GLY A 54 33.63 44.15 -38.95
N PRO A 55 34.55 44.76 -38.14
CA PRO A 55 36.02 44.59 -37.92
C PRO A 55 36.56 44.65 -36.43
N HIS A 56 37.85 44.29 -36.24
CA HIS A 56 38.98 44.65 -35.28
C HIS A 56 38.81 45.54 -33.98
N ALA A 57 39.75 45.65 -32.99
CA ALA A 57 41.21 45.35 -32.89
C ALA A 57 41.81 45.18 -31.44
N ASP A 58 42.92 44.41 -31.29
CA ASP A 58 44.26 44.66 -30.65
C ASP A 58 44.46 45.29 -29.21
N ALA A 59 45.56 45.05 -28.43
CA ALA A 59 46.66 44.04 -28.41
C ALA A 59 47.60 44.08 -27.15
N ALA A 60 48.34 42.96 -26.92
CA ALA A 60 49.70 42.77 -26.32
C ALA A 60 50.12 43.18 -24.86
N ALA A 61 50.73 42.23 -24.09
CA ALA A 61 52.16 42.23 -23.61
C ALA A 61 52.49 41.43 -22.29
N GLY A 62 53.65 40.75 -22.25
CA GLY A 62 54.51 40.58 -21.02
C GLY A 62 54.32 39.41 -20.02
N PRO A 63 55.37 38.59 -19.72
CA PRO A 63 55.34 37.59 -18.62
C PRO A 63 56.58 37.55 -17.67
N ARG A 64 56.41 37.22 -16.36
CA ARG A 64 57.26 36.33 -15.48
C ARG A 64 57.20 36.60 -13.94
N SER A 65 56.89 35.54 -13.17
CA SER A 65 57.56 35.01 -11.93
C SER A 65 57.97 35.90 -10.73
N VAL A 66 57.61 35.50 -9.48
CA VAL A 66 58.49 35.05 -8.34
C VAL A 66 57.67 34.87 -7.02
N ARG A 67 58.24 34.15 -6.02
CA ARG A 67 57.65 33.69 -4.72
C ARG A 67 57.74 34.70 -3.56
N SER A 68 56.85 34.58 -2.54
CA SER A 68 57.23 34.48 -1.09
C SER A 68 56.03 34.28 -0.11
N MET A 69 56.29 33.64 1.04
CA MET A 69 55.47 33.54 2.30
C MET A 69 56.29 34.17 3.48
N PRO A 70 55.93 34.15 4.80
CA PRO A 70 54.69 33.87 5.57
C PRO A 70 54.28 35.16 6.39
N PRO A 71 53.89 35.24 7.71
CA PRO A 71 53.38 34.28 8.72
C PRO A 71 52.19 34.73 9.64
N MET A 72 51.79 33.79 10.51
CA MET A 72 51.05 33.80 11.80
C MET A 72 50.94 35.07 12.69
N HIS A 73 49.83 35.23 13.47
CA HIS A 73 49.65 34.60 14.81
C HIS A 73 48.19 34.64 15.37
N VAL A 74 47.95 34.29 16.65
CA VAL A 74 46.69 33.70 17.19
C VAL A 74 46.25 34.23 18.59
N GLY A 75 44.93 34.28 18.88
CA GLY A 75 44.36 34.11 20.25
C GLY A 75 43.22 35.08 20.66
N GLY A 76 42.30 34.71 21.58
CA GLY A 76 41.38 35.72 22.16
C GLY A 76 40.16 35.40 23.09
N ALA A 77 39.63 34.17 23.19
CA ALA A 77 38.73 33.62 24.24
C ALA A 77 37.63 34.47 25.00
N ALA A 78 36.37 33.97 24.91
CA ALA A 78 35.48 33.53 26.02
C ALA A 78 34.54 34.46 26.89
N ARG A 79 33.22 34.13 26.83
CA ARG A 79 32.24 33.79 27.92
C ARG A 79 31.65 34.78 28.97
N ALA A 80 30.30 34.76 29.02
CA ALA A 80 29.41 34.41 30.16
C ALA A 80 28.75 35.47 31.10
N ASP A 81 27.40 35.45 31.07
CA ASP A 81 26.40 35.30 32.16
C ASP A 81 26.01 36.39 33.20
N ALA A 82 24.68 36.40 33.48
CA ALA A 82 23.94 36.64 34.76
C ALA A 82 23.46 38.05 35.24
N GLU A 83 22.12 38.21 35.21
CA GLU A 83 21.18 38.57 36.32
C GLU A 83 21.11 39.94 37.06
N ALA A 84 19.94 40.12 37.71
CA ALA A 84 19.60 40.93 38.91
C ALA A 84 18.86 42.29 38.77
N GLU A 85 18.26 42.71 39.90
CA GLU A 85 17.07 43.60 39.98
C GLU A 85 17.34 45.07 40.43
N ALA A 86 16.24 45.84 40.41
CA ALA A 86 16.03 47.25 40.78
C ALA A 86 16.68 47.78 42.08
N PRO A 87 16.77 49.13 42.22
CA PRO A 87 15.71 49.84 42.97
C PRO A 87 15.28 51.19 42.35
N ALA A 88 14.36 51.90 43.02
CA ALA A 88 13.68 53.11 42.50
C ALA A 88 13.73 54.31 43.46
N ALA A 89 13.54 55.54 42.94
CA ALA A 89 12.95 56.67 43.68
C ALA A 89 12.39 57.79 42.78
N ALA A 90 11.27 58.35 43.23
CA ALA A 90 10.44 59.49 42.78
C ALA A 90 11.13 60.78 42.26
N ALA A 91 10.44 61.79 41.69
CA ALA A 91 9.15 61.92 40.96
C ALA A 91 8.96 63.40 40.52
N GLY A 92 8.20 63.69 39.46
CA GLY A 92 7.86 65.10 39.11
C GLY A 92 7.31 65.36 37.70
N THR A 93 6.00 65.18 37.52
CA THR A 93 5.06 65.84 36.56
C THR A 93 5.61 66.62 35.34
N SER A 94 5.12 66.45 34.11
CA SER A 94 4.16 65.49 33.50
C SER A 94 4.13 65.76 31.98
N GLN A 95 4.19 64.73 31.13
CA GLN A 95 4.37 64.89 29.67
C GLN A 95 3.12 64.55 28.84
N SER A 96 3.00 65.11 27.63
CA SER A 96 2.23 64.49 26.52
C SER A 96 2.65 65.03 25.14
N CYS A 97 3.35 64.21 24.34
CA CYS A 97 3.50 64.31 22.87
C CYS A 97 4.16 63.00 22.33
N PRO A 98 4.03 62.66 21.03
CA PRO A 98 3.35 61.40 20.72
C PRO A 98 4.15 60.39 19.88
N LEU A 99 3.93 59.10 20.12
CA LEU A 99 4.30 58.01 19.20
C LEU A 99 3.24 56.89 19.16
N LEU A 100 3.29 56.13 18.07
CA LEU A 100 2.33 55.14 17.57
C LEU A 100 2.00 53.99 18.56
N PRO A 101 0.71 53.62 18.74
CA PRO A 101 0.31 52.42 19.49
C PRO A 101 0.16 51.17 18.60
N THR A 102 0.56 50.02 19.12
CA THR A 102 0.23 48.69 18.58
C THR A 102 -1.17 48.24 19.00
N PRO A 103 -1.93 47.49 18.20
CA PRO A 103 -3.23 46.96 18.60
C PRO A 103 -3.10 45.77 19.57
N ARG A 104 -3.81 45.86 20.69
CA ARG A 104 -4.16 44.73 21.59
C ARG A 104 -5.65 44.87 22.00
N PRO A 105 -6.27 43.86 22.62
CA PRO A 105 -7.65 43.49 22.29
C PRO A 105 -8.69 44.50 22.79
N ALA A 106 -9.76 44.63 22.01
CA ALA A 106 -10.97 45.31 22.45
C ALA A 106 -11.78 44.39 23.37
N GLU A 107 -12.01 44.81 24.61
CA GLU A 107 -13.05 44.24 25.46
C GLU A 107 -14.44 44.66 24.97
N ALA A 108 -15.47 43.91 25.37
CA ALA A 108 -16.82 44.09 24.84
C ALA A 108 -17.49 45.37 25.37
N LEU A 109 -18.11 46.13 24.48
CA LEU A 109 -19.12 47.14 24.80
C LEU A 109 -20.51 46.65 24.34
N ASP A 110 -21.48 46.70 25.25
CA ASP A 110 -22.86 46.29 25.00
C ASP A 110 -23.53 47.17 23.94
N ALA A 111 -24.04 46.55 22.87
CA ALA A 111 -24.79 47.20 21.79
C ALA A 111 -26.15 46.52 21.57
N ARG A 112 -27.09 46.71 22.50
CA ARG A 112 -28.49 46.26 22.35
C ARG A 112 -29.27 47.14 21.37
N ALA A 113 -29.23 46.82 20.07
CA ALA A 113 -30.34 46.99 19.11
C ALA A 113 -29.93 46.57 17.69
N GLY A 114 -30.76 45.76 17.01
CA GLY A 114 -30.57 45.39 15.60
C GLY A 114 -30.63 43.88 15.35
N GLY A 115 -31.83 43.31 15.29
CA GLY A 115 -32.02 41.92 14.88
C GLY A 115 -32.01 41.77 13.36
N GLY A 116 -31.23 40.83 12.83
CA GLY A 116 -31.21 40.51 11.40
C GLY A 116 -30.20 39.42 11.04
N ALA A 117 -30.68 38.26 10.57
CA ALA A 117 -29.91 37.16 10.00
C ALA A 117 -28.75 36.59 10.85
N LEU A 118 -29.09 35.76 11.85
CA LEU A 118 -28.14 34.76 12.36
C LEU A 118 -27.84 33.72 11.27
N GLY A 119 -26.55 33.47 10.99
CA GLY A 119 -26.11 32.43 10.07
C GLY A 119 -26.55 31.03 10.52
N ARG A 120 -27.01 30.19 9.59
CA ARG A 120 -27.44 28.83 9.91
C ARG A 120 -26.24 27.92 10.12
N ARG A 121 -25.81 27.74 11.37
CA ARG A 121 -24.78 26.76 11.73
C ARG A 121 -25.24 25.34 11.40
N TYR A 122 -24.42 24.63 10.62
CA TYR A 122 -24.67 23.25 10.21
C TYR A 122 -23.98 22.23 11.12
N PHE A 123 -22.86 22.63 11.72
CA PHE A 123 -22.08 21.79 12.62
C PHE A 123 -22.03 22.38 14.03
N GLN A 124 -21.68 21.55 15.01
CA GLN A 124 -21.47 22.01 16.38
C GLN A 124 -20.04 22.58 16.54
N PRO A 125 -19.84 23.55 17.45
CA PRO A 125 -18.49 23.96 17.85
C PRO A 125 -17.67 22.77 18.34
N HIS A 126 -16.38 22.76 18.03
CA HIS A 126 -15.47 21.77 18.62
C HIS A 126 -15.24 22.09 20.10
N TRP A 127 -15.22 21.06 20.93
CA TRP A 127 -14.98 21.24 22.37
C TRP A 127 -13.54 21.72 22.62
N PRO A 128 -13.32 22.65 23.58
CA PRO A 128 -11.99 23.11 23.93
C PRO A 128 -11.18 21.98 24.56
N GLU A 129 -9.90 21.91 24.23
CA GLU A 129 -8.98 20.81 24.56
C GLU A 129 -9.05 20.37 26.03
N ARG A 130 -9.03 21.31 26.98
CA ARG A 130 -9.14 21.02 28.42
C ARG A 130 -10.43 20.27 28.81
N ALA A 131 -11.56 20.59 28.17
CA ALA A 131 -12.83 19.91 28.42
C ALA A 131 -12.88 18.53 27.74
N VAL A 132 -12.17 18.36 26.62
CA VAL A 132 -11.98 17.06 25.96
C VAL A 132 -11.10 16.15 26.83
N GLU A 133 -9.96 16.65 27.30
CA GLU A 133 -9.10 15.93 28.26
C GLU A 133 -9.87 15.51 29.52
N GLU A 134 -10.63 16.43 30.12
CA GLU A 134 -11.40 16.14 31.33
C GLU A 134 -12.51 15.09 31.06
N ALA A 135 -13.18 15.17 29.92
CA ALA A 135 -14.15 14.16 29.50
C ALA A 135 -13.50 12.80 29.22
N ILE A 136 -12.27 12.75 28.70
CA ILE A 136 -11.49 11.52 28.53
C ILE A 136 -11.08 10.94 29.89
N LYS A 137 -10.54 11.77 30.79
CA LYS A 137 -10.11 11.37 32.15
C LYS A 137 -11.27 10.76 32.96
N ARG A 138 -12.46 11.36 32.87
CA ARG A 138 -13.72 10.88 33.50
C ARG A 138 -14.40 9.71 32.74
N GLY A 139 -13.89 9.28 31.58
CA GLY A 139 -14.48 8.20 30.79
C GLY A 139 -15.84 8.54 30.15
N HIS A 140 -16.09 9.81 29.82
CA HIS A 140 -17.26 10.28 29.06
C HIS A 140 -16.96 10.46 27.57
N ALA A 141 -15.72 10.78 27.21
CA ALA A 141 -15.24 10.87 25.83
C ALA A 141 -14.11 9.87 25.58
N PHE A 142 -13.94 9.46 24.33
CA PHE A 142 -12.96 8.47 23.93
C PHE A 142 -12.21 8.92 22.69
N VAL A 143 -10.91 8.60 22.62
CA VAL A 143 -10.06 8.90 21.47
C VAL A 143 -10.11 7.72 20.50
N GLY A 144 -10.20 8.00 19.20
CA GLY A 144 -10.16 6.95 18.18
C GLY A 144 -9.84 7.45 16.78
N LYS A 145 -9.48 6.51 15.90
CA LYS A 145 -9.10 6.80 14.50
C LYS A 145 -10.33 6.80 13.60
N PHE A 146 -10.57 7.91 12.93
CA PHE A 146 -11.75 8.14 12.09
C PHE A 146 -11.58 7.56 10.68
N ARG A 147 -12.55 6.75 10.22
CA ARG A 147 -12.53 6.03 8.93
C ARG A 147 -13.85 6.17 8.18
N VAL A 148 -13.86 6.92 7.07
CA VAL A 148 -15.05 7.17 6.24
C VAL A 148 -15.36 5.96 5.35
N ASN A 149 -16.64 5.60 5.22
CA ASN A 149 -17.10 4.57 4.31
C ASN A 149 -16.98 5.06 2.84
N ALA A 150 -16.13 4.40 2.05
CA ALA A 150 -15.85 4.77 0.65
C ALA A 150 -17.06 4.65 -0.29
N HIS A 151 -18.11 3.91 0.10
CA HIS A 151 -19.35 3.78 -0.68
C HIS A 151 -20.46 4.72 -0.21
N ASN A 152 -20.38 5.24 1.01
CA ASN A 152 -21.35 6.19 1.57
C ASN A 152 -20.63 7.15 2.52
N ARG A 153 -20.21 8.31 2.02
CA ARG A 153 -19.53 9.34 2.83
C ARG A 153 -20.30 9.77 4.08
N ASN A 154 -21.63 9.63 4.09
CA ASN A 154 -22.47 9.94 5.26
C ASN A 154 -22.34 8.91 6.39
N GLU A 155 -21.59 7.81 6.20
CA GLU A 155 -21.20 6.86 7.23
C GLU A 155 -19.69 6.94 7.49
N ALA A 156 -19.31 7.02 8.76
CA ALA A 156 -17.94 6.85 9.20
C ALA A 156 -17.88 5.91 10.41
N TYR A 157 -16.71 5.33 10.61
CA TYR A 157 -16.39 4.39 11.67
C TYR A 157 -15.27 4.95 12.54
N CYS A 158 -15.42 4.90 13.85
CA CYS A 158 -14.37 5.23 14.80
C CYS A 158 -13.92 3.96 15.52
N THR A 159 -12.62 3.66 15.42
CA THR A 159 -11.98 2.57 16.16
C THR A 159 -11.35 3.16 17.43
N ILE A 160 -11.73 2.65 18.60
CA ILE A 160 -11.15 2.98 19.91
C ILE A 160 -10.41 1.75 20.43
N ASP A 161 -9.22 1.95 20.98
CA ASP A 161 -8.43 0.88 21.56
C ASP A 161 -9.14 0.23 22.77
N GLY A 162 -9.16 -1.10 22.81
CA GLY A 162 -9.87 -1.88 23.82
C GLY A 162 -11.37 -2.13 23.54
N ILE A 163 -11.97 -1.53 22.51
CA ILE A 163 -13.37 -1.81 22.12
C ILE A 163 -13.39 -2.71 20.85
N PRO A 164 -14.02 -3.90 20.88
CA PRO A 164 -13.95 -4.88 19.79
C PRO A 164 -14.88 -4.59 18.59
N VAL A 165 -15.59 -3.46 18.58
CA VAL A 165 -16.57 -3.11 17.54
C VAL A 165 -16.48 -1.61 17.19
N ASP A 166 -16.24 -1.32 15.90
CA ASP A 166 -16.25 0.04 15.37
C ASP A 166 -17.57 0.78 15.63
N ILE A 167 -17.48 1.97 16.21
CA ILE A 167 -18.61 2.88 16.46
C ILE A 167 -19.00 3.56 15.15
N LEU A 168 -20.29 3.58 14.84
CA LEU A 168 -20.85 4.24 13.66
C LEU A 168 -21.16 5.73 13.94
N ILE A 169 -20.72 6.61 13.04
CA ILE A 169 -20.94 8.06 13.11
C ILE A 169 -21.58 8.51 11.78
N THR A 170 -22.78 9.10 11.83
CA THR A 170 -23.59 9.37 10.64
C THR A 170 -23.88 10.86 10.38
N GLY A 171 -23.82 11.24 9.10
CA GLY A 171 -24.13 12.59 8.63
C GLY A 171 -23.35 13.68 9.37
N LEU A 172 -24.05 14.71 9.83
CA LEU A 172 -23.46 15.87 10.51
C LEU A 172 -22.77 15.53 11.85
N ALA A 173 -23.04 14.36 12.45
CA ALA A 173 -22.35 13.89 13.66
C ALA A 173 -20.84 13.64 13.46
N GLN A 174 -20.38 13.57 12.20
CA GLN A 174 -18.95 13.52 11.84
C GLN A 174 -18.21 14.83 12.14
N ASN A 175 -18.92 15.95 12.37
CA ASN A 175 -18.41 17.23 12.87
C ASN A 175 -17.05 17.68 12.28
N ARG A 176 -17.00 17.84 10.94
CA ARG A 176 -15.83 18.35 10.17
C ARG A 176 -14.57 17.46 10.18
N ALA A 177 -14.66 16.23 10.69
CA ALA A 177 -13.60 15.23 10.58
C ALA A 177 -13.47 14.65 9.15
N VAL A 178 -12.28 14.14 8.82
CA VAL A 178 -11.97 13.47 7.54
C VAL A 178 -11.14 12.20 7.76
N GLU A 179 -11.01 11.38 6.71
CA GLU A 179 -10.30 10.10 6.72
C GLU A 179 -8.91 10.18 7.38
N GLY A 180 -8.73 9.40 8.45
CA GLY A 180 -7.48 9.27 9.18
C GLY A 180 -7.28 10.25 10.33
N ASP A 181 -8.20 11.21 10.57
CA ASP A 181 -8.12 12.10 11.73
C ASP A 181 -8.17 11.29 13.05
N LEU A 182 -7.44 11.73 14.07
CA LEU A 182 -7.62 11.27 15.44
C LEU A 182 -8.65 12.17 16.13
N VAL A 183 -9.78 11.59 16.54
CA VAL A 183 -10.95 12.33 17.02
C VAL A 183 -11.31 11.95 18.45
N ALA A 184 -11.81 12.92 19.20
CA ALA A 184 -12.49 12.68 20.47
C ALA A 184 -14.00 12.53 20.22
N ILE A 185 -14.58 11.42 20.66
CA ILE A 185 -15.99 11.10 20.42
C ILE A 185 -16.75 10.80 21.72
N THR A 186 -18.04 11.10 21.73
CA THR A 186 -19.00 10.58 22.72
C THR A 186 -19.80 9.43 22.10
N LEU A 187 -20.16 8.45 22.92
CA LEU A 187 -21.18 7.46 22.56
C LEU A 187 -22.59 8.04 22.72
N ASP A 188 -23.50 7.55 21.90
CA ASP A 188 -24.95 7.72 22.09
C ASP A 188 -25.51 6.65 23.05
N PRO A 189 -26.61 6.94 23.77
CA PRO A 189 -27.35 5.94 24.54
C PRO A 189 -27.83 4.76 23.68
N VAL A 190 -27.86 3.55 24.27
CA VAL A 190 -28.15 2.26 23.59
C VAL A 190 -29.45 2.26 22.78
N VAL A 191 -30.44 3.08 23.16
CA VAL A 191 -31.70 3.23 22.40
C VAL A 191 -31.48 3.72 20.96
N HIS A 192 -30.48 4.57 20.73
CA HIS A 192 -30.10 5.10 19.40
C HIS A 192 -29.19 4.17 18.59
N TRP A 193 -28.60 3.15 19.23
CA TRP A 193 -27.68 2.23 18.55
C TRP A 193 -28.38 1.51 17.40
N THR A 194 -27.76 1.55 16.23
CA THR A 194 -28.36 1.06 14.98
C THR A 194 -28.49 -0.46 15.00
N ARG A 195 -29.70 -1.00 14.77
CA ARG A 195 -29.91 -2.45 14.65
C ARG A 195 -29.11 -3.00 13.46
N MET A 196 -28.23 -3.96 13.71
CA MET A 196 -27.48 -4.60 12.64
C MET A 196 -28.41 -5.51 11.84
N LYS A 197 -28.33 -5.42 10.50
CA LYS A 197 -28.81 -6.50 9.64
C LYS A 197 -27.86 -7.67 9.85
N GLY A 198 -28.39 -8.82 10.28
CA GLY A 198 -27.59 -10.03 10.45
C GLY A 198 -27.10 -10.58 9.10
N PRO A 199 -26.15 -11.53 9.11
CA PRO A 199 -25.95 -12.39 7.95
C PRO A 199 -27.24 -13.16 7.67
N ASN A 200 -27.57 -13.39 6.40
CA ASN A 200 -28.72 -14.20 6.00
C ASN A 200 -28.45 -15.69 6.28
N VAL A 201 -28.57 -16.09 7.54
CA VAL A 201 -28.68 -17.49 7.96
C VAL A 201 -30.16 -17.83 8.03
N THR A 202 -30.64 -18.62 7.07
CA THR A 202 -32.01 -19.12 7.02
C THR A 202 -32.22 -20.22 8.06
N CYS A 203 -32.62 -19.83 9.27
CA CYS A 203 -32.94 -20.77 10.35
C CYS A 203 -34.29 -21.45 10.10
N ASN A 204 -34.28 -22.67 9.54
CA ASN A 204 -35.45 -23.55 9.54
C ASN A 204 -35.79 -23.98 10.98
N PRO A 205 -37.05 -23.86 11.45
CA PRO A 205 -37.45 -24.34 12.76
C PRO A 205 -37.82 -25.84 12.70
N ALA A 206 -36.88 -26.71 13.07
CA ALA A 206 -37.15 -28.15 13.21
C ALA A 206 -36.24 -28.82 14.26
N ILE A 207 -36.80 -29.82 14.96
CA ILE A 207 -36.17 -30.64 16.01
C ILE A 207 -35.88 -29.84 17.31
N GLY A 208 -36.31 -30.38 18.45
CA GLY A 208 -36.20 -29.74 19.76
C GLY A 208 -35.85 -30.72 20.88
N GLY A 209 -35.97 -30.25 22.14
CA GLY A 209 -35.80 -31.03 23.36
C GLY A 209 -36.37 -30.25 24.56
N ASP A 210 -37.05 -30.93 25.47
CA ASP A 210 -37.99 -30.33 26.42
C ASP A 210 -37.38 -29.64 27.65
N SER A 211 -38.08 -28.62 28.16
CA SER A 211 -38.50 -28.64 29.59
C SER A 211 -39.69 -27.72 29.93
N VAL A 212 -40.90 -28.27 29.78
CA VAL A 212 -41.94 -28.35 30.87
C VAL A 212 -42.63 -27.06 31.39
N VAL A 213 -43.97 -27.02 31.16
CA VAL A 213 -45.04 -26.40 32.00
C VAL A 213 -45.21 -24.86 31.94
N ARG A 214 -46.43 -24.29 31.82
CA ARG A 214 -47.80 -24.79 32.12
C ARG A 214 -48.88 -24.23 31.17
N GLU A 215 -49.84 -25.06 30.75
CA GLU A 215 -51.14 -24.62 30.20
C GLU A 215 -52.20 -24.49 31.32
N ILE A 216 -53.15 -23.56 31.15
CA ILE A 216 -54.48 -23.58 31.79
C ILE A 216 -55.48 -22.87 30.84
N GLY A 217 -56.68 -23.44 30.65
CA GLY A 217 -57.90 -22.63 30.51
C GLY A 217 -58.50 -22.45 29.12
N GLU A 218 -59.07 -23.53 28.61
CA GLU A 218 -60.07 -23.59 27.53
C GLU A 218 -61.14 -22.47 27.59
N THR A 219 -61.67 -22.04 26.42
CA THR A 219 -63.03 -22.43 25.96
C THR A 219 -63.43 -21.79 24.62
N ASN A 220 -64.40 -22.39 23.93
CA ASN A 220 -64.86 -22.01 22.59
C ASN A 220 -65.90 -20.88 22.56
N GLY A 221 -65.92 -20.11 21.47
CA GLY A 221 -67.04 -19.23 21.10
C GLY A 221 -67.13 -19.09 19.58
N ASN A 222 -68.23 -19.52 18.95
CA ASN A 222 -68.35 -19.67 17.49
C ASN A 222 -69.61 -18.97 16.92
N HIS A 223 -69.55 -18.58 15.65
CA HIS A 223 -70.59 -17.90 14.86
C HIS A 223 -70.90 -16.44 15.30
N SER A 224 -71.52 -15.56 14.50
CA SER A 224 -72.17 -15.74 13.19
C SER A 224 -71.99 -14.53 12.24
N ARG A 225 -72.28 -14.72 10.94
CA ARG A 225 -72.31 -13.63 9.94
C ARG A 225 -73.62 -12.82 10.04
N LYS A 226 -73.54 -11.49 10.05
CA LYS A 226 -74.54 -10.62 9.38
C LYS A 226 -73.86 -9.48 8.61
N LYS A 227 -74.58 -8.96 7.62
CA LYS A 227 -74.08 -8.11 6.52
C LYS A 227 -74.57 -6.67 6.75
N GLY A 228 -73.65 -5.72 6.91
CA GLY A 228 -73.94 -4.30 7.17
C GLY A 228 -73.10 -3.40 6.28
N GLN A 229 -73.77 -2.54 5.52
CA GLN A 229 -73.24 -1.64 4.51
C GLN A 229 -72.41 -0.50 5.15
N ALA A 230 -71.23 -0.20 4.59
CA ALA A 230 -70.40 0.95 4.97
C ALA A 230 -69.61 1.46 3.76
N ASP A 231 -69.60 2.78 3.54
CA ASP A 231 -68.87 3.42 2.44
C ASP A 231 -67.36 3.52 2.73
N ALA A 232 -66.53 3.13 1.76
CA ALA A 232 -65.08 3.18 1.85
C ALA A 232 -64.54 4.59 1.53
N GLY A 233 -64.77 5.54 2.44
CA GLY A 233 -64.49 6.97 2.25
C GLY A 233 -63.24 7.53 2.95
N CYS A 234 -62.10 6.83 2.96
CA CYS A 234 -60.85 7.35 3.54
C CYS A 234 -59.94 7.98 2.49
N ARG A 235 -59.92 9.32 2.41
CA ARG A 235 -58.94 10.07 1.60
C ARG A 235 -57.57 10.07 2.28
N PHE A 236 -56.52 9.89 1.49
CA PHE A 236 -55.20 10.43 1.83
C PHE A 236 -55.22 11.94 1.53
N GLU A 237 -55.06 12.78 2.54
CA GLU A 237 -54.76 14.20 2.36
C GLU A 237 -53.40 14.51 3.01
N ASN A 238 -52.51 15.12 2.23
CA ASN A 238 -51.17 15.51 2.69
C ASN A 238 -51.27 16.79 3.52
N CYS A 239 -50.71 16.79 4.72
CA CYS A 239 -50.39 18.02 5.45
C CYS A 239 -48.87 18.13 5.62
N SER A 240 -48.29 19.09 4.91
CA SER A 240 -46.88 19.48 5.04
C SER A 240 -46.75 20.69 5.97
N ASN A 241 -45.52 20.90 6.45
CA ASN A 241 -45.05 22.04 7.25
C ASN A 241 -45.56 22.12 8.70
N GLY A 242 -44.63 22.53 9.58
CA GLY A 242 -44.83 22.56 11.03
C GLY A 242 -43.52 22.77 11.77
N VAL A 243 -42.69 23.72 11.35
CA VAL A 243 -41.56 24.20 12.16
C VAL A 243 -42.15 24.96 13.36
N PRO A 244 -41.88 24.58 14.61
CA PRO A 244 -42.33 25.35 15.76
C PRO A 244 -41.59 26.69 15.80
N ASP A 245 -42.35 27.77 15.78
CA ASP A 245 -41.85 29.13 15.95
C ASP A 245 -41.20 29.28 17.35
N LEU A 246 -40.05 29.95 17.43
CA LEU A 246 -39.17 29.89 18.60
C LEU A 246 -38.80 31.30 19.11
N ASP A 247 -39.81 32.06 19.52
CA ASP A 247 -39.61 33.36 20.17
C ASP A 247 -40.54 33.59 21.37
N ARG A 248 -40.32 32.81 22.46
CA ARG A 248 -40.53 33.24 23.86
C ARG A 248 -40.12 32.18 24.91
N MET A 249 -38.89 32.28 25.41
CA MET A 249 -38.59 32.36 26.86
C MET A 249 -37.07 32.42 27.10
N HIS A 250 -36.64 33.36 27.95
CA HIS A 250 -35.27 33.43 28.48
C HIS A 250 -35.26 33.01 29.96
N LEU A 251 -34.07 32.57 30.42
CA LEU A 251 -33.72 32.20 31.81
C LEU A 251 -34.44 30.92 32.30
N HIS A 252 -33.76 29.83 32.67
CA HIS A 252 -32.46 29.74 33.35
C HIS A 252 -31.58 28.56 32.88
N HIS A 253 -30.27 28.77 32.87
CA HIS A 253 -29.31 27.67 32.98
C HIS A 253 -29.33 27.06 34.38
N LYS A 254 -29.39 25.73 34.48
CA LYS A 254 -28.70 24.95 35.52
C LYS A 254 -28.15 23.65 34.92
N ASN A 255 -26.96 23.26 35.36
CA ASN A 255 -26.37 21.97 35.05
C ASN A 255 -26.99 20.88 35.92
N SER A 256 -27.33 19.74 35.33
CA SER A 256 -27.56 18.48 36.06
C SER A 256 -27.15 17.30 35.18
N GLY A 257 -25.91 16.82 35.37
CA GLY A 257 -25.52 15.50 34.85
C GLY A 257 -26.16 14.40 35.70
N PHE A 258 -26.40 13.24 35.08
CA PHE A 258 -26.75 11.94 35.70
C PHE A 258 -27.42 12.00 37.10
N SER A 259 -28.73 12.28 37.13
CA SER A 259 -29.59 11.93 38.26
C SER A 259 -31.06 11.87 37.85
N GLN A 260 -31.82 11.08 38.62
CA GLN A 260 -33.29 11.06 38.66
C GLN A 260 -34.03 10.61 37.39
N ALA A 261 -34.16 9.28 37.23
CA ALA A 261 -35.21 8.70 36.40
C ALA A 261 -36.60 8.98 37.01
N VAL A 262 -37.59 9.24 36.16
CA VAL A 262 -39.01 9.34 36.57
C VAL A 262 -39.66 7.97 36.44
N LYS A 263 -40.48 7.60 37.43
CA LYS A 263 -41.16 6.29 37.51
C LYS A 263 -42.08 6.03 36.33
N CYS A 264 -42.10 4.77 35.87
CA CYS A 264 -43.33 4.08 35.48
C CYS A 264 -43.46 2.87 36.40
N GLU A 265 -44.60 2.70 37.08
CA GLU A 265 -44.81 1.63 38.05
C GLU A 265 -45.54 0.44 37.40
N ASN A 266 -44.91 -0.75 37.43
CA ASN A 266 -45.54 -2.05 37.73
C ASN A 266 -44.54 -3.21 37.50
N GLY A 267 -44.57 -4.23 38.38
CA GLY A 267 -44.05 -5.57 38.05
C GLY A 267 -42.59 -5.90 38.44
N ASN A 268 -42.32 -6.04 39.74
CA ASN A 268 -41.27 -6.83 40.38
C ASN A 268 -40.07 -7.34 39.55
N ALA A 269 -38.88 -6.80 39.85
CA ALA A 269 -37.62 -7.53 39.80
C ALA A 269 -36.80 -7.21 41.07
N THR A 270 -36.44 -8.22 41.85
CA THR A 270 -35.69 -8.05 43.10
C THR A 270 -34.22 -7.83 42.82
N VAL A 271 -33.70 -6.65 43.17
CA VAL A 271 -32.25 -6.38 43.18
C VAL A 271 -31.64 -7.01 44.43
N LEU A 272 -30.67 -7.90 44.24
CA LEU A 272 -29.78 -8.35 45.30
C LEU A 272 -28.62 -7.35 45.43
N GLU A 273 -28.73 -6.42 46.37
CA GLU A 273 -27.61 -5.56 46.75
C GLU A 273 -26.55 -6.39 47.50
N SER A 274 -25.52 -6.80 46.77
CA SER A 274 -24.30 -7.34 47.38
C SER A 274 -23.37 -6.18 47.74
N ASN A 275 -23.13 -6.00 49.04
CA ASN A 275 -22.18 -5.01 49.55
C ASN A 275 -20.76 -5.34 49.10
N GLU A 276 -20.32 -4.74 47.99
CA GLU A 276 -18.89 -4.70 47.66
C GLU A 276 -18.17 -3.79 48.66
N ARG A 277 -17.22 -4.37 49.40
CA ARG A 277 -16.31 -3.66 50.30
C ARG A 277 -15.16 -3.11 49.49
N ASP A 278 -14.63 -1.95 49.89
CA ASP A 278 -13.47 -1.32 49.27
C ASP A 278 -12.28 -2.29 49.18
N PHE A 279 -12.00 -2.74 47.95
CA PHE A 279 -10.70 -3.25 47.54
C PHE A 279 -10.07 -2.22 46.60
N SER A 280 -8.81 -1.87 46.85
CA SER A 280 -8.13 -0.77 46.17
C SER A 280 -7.68 -1.14 44.75
N ASP A 281 -8.64 -1.26 43.83
CA ASP A 281 -8.37 -1.47 42.41
C ASP A 281 -7.95 -0.16 41.74
N GLY A 282 -6.65 -0.06 41.41
CA GLY A 282 -5.99 1.13 40.86
C GLY A 282 -6.38 1.53 39.43
N MET A 283 -7.45 0.95 38.89
CA MET A 283 -8.02 1.27 37.57
C MET A 283 -8.44 2.74 37.45
N SER A 284 -8.15 3.33 36.28
CA SER A 284 -8.66 4.65 35.89
C SER A 284 -10.16 4.62 35.62
N GLU A 285 -10.87 5.73 35.84
CA GLU A 285 -12.29 5.87 35.49
C GLU A 285 -12.57 5.60 34.02
N ALA A 286 -11.64 6.00 33.14
CA ALA A 286 -11.67 5.71 31.71
C ALA A 286 -11.61 4.19 31.42
N ALA A 287 -10.78 3.44 32.16
CA ALA A 287 -10.68 1.98 32.02
C ALA A 287 -11.98 1.28 32.47
N ARG A 288 -12.56 1.73 33.60
CA ARG A 288 -13.90 1.27 34.03
C ARG A 288 -14.98 1.62 33.01
N ALA A 289 -14.87 2.77 32.33
CA ALA A 289 -15.81 3.17 31.28
C ALA A 289 -15.72 2.26 30.04
N LEU A 290 -14.51 1.93 29.57
CA LEU A 290 -14.29 0.97 28.49
C LEU A 290 -14.88 -0.41 28.82
N GLN A 291 -14.67 -0.92 30.04
CA GLN A 291 -15.27 -2.18 30.50
C GLN A 291 -16.82 -2.14 30.47
N ARG A 292 -17.45 -1.05 30.95
CA ARG A 292 -18.91 -0.86 30.87
C ARG A 292 -19.40 -0.86 29.42
N ILE A 293 -18.68 -0.22 28.50
CA ILE A 293 -19.02 -0.21 27.06
C ILE A 293 -18.93 -1.60 26.46
N CYS A 294 -17.86 -2.35 26.74
CA CYS A 294 -17.74 -3.74 26.31
C CYS A 294 -18.88 -4.61 26.87
N ALA A 295 -19.28 -4.44 28.13
CA ALA A 295 -20.44 -5.15 28.69
C ALA A 295 -21.78 -4.78 27.99
N MET A 296 -21.99 -3.49 27.67
CA MET A 296 -23.16 -3.04 26.89
C MET A 296 -23.19 -3.61 25.47
N ILE A 297 -22.04 -3.79 24.83
CA ILE A 297 -21.92 -4.43 23.51
C ILE A 297 -22.26 -5.92 23.58
N HIS A 298 -21.71 -6.65 24.57
CA HIS A 298 -21.97 -8.08 24.74
C HIS A 298 -23.44 -8.40 25.11
N THR A 299 -24.12 -7.49 25.83
CA THR A 299 -25.55 -7.62 26.13
C THR A 299 -26.47 -7.26 24.95
N HIS A 300 -25.97 -6.54 23.95
CA HIS A 300 -26.76 -6.07 22.79
C HIS A 300 -26.15 -6.47 21.43
N PRO A 301 -25.83 -7.76 21.17
CA PRO A 301 -25.10 -8.18 19.97
C PRO A 301 -25.81 -7.89 18.64
N GLY A 302 -27.13 -7.64 18.67
CA GLY A 302 -27.92 -7.21 17.50
C GLY A 302 -27.90 -5.70 17.20
N ARG A 303 -27.18 -4.88 17.98
CA ARG A 303 -27.05 -3.43 17.80
C ARG A 303 -25.59 -3.02 17.62
N ARG A 304 -25.32 -2.03 16.77
CA ARG A 304 -24.00 -1.38 16.63
C ARG A 304 -23.99 -0.06 17.41
N PRO A 305 -22.97 0.17 18.27
CA PRO A 305 -22.74 1.46 18.91
C PRO A 305 -22.70 2.62 17.92
N THR A 306 -23.28 3.74 18.33
CA THR A 306 -23.32 5.00 17.58
C THR A 306 -22.71 6.12 18.42
N GLY A 307 -22.18 7.16 17.79
CA GLY A 307 -21.55 8.27 18.50
C GLY A 307 -21.38 9.54 17.65
N LYS A 308 -20.81 10.57 18.28
CA LYS A 308 -20.63 11.91 17.70
C LYS A 308 -19.23 12.46 17.97
N VAL A 309 -18.66 13.18 17.00
CA VAL A 309 -17.34 13.84 17.12
C VAL A 309 -17.45 15.15 17.91
N LEU A 310 -16.74 15.22 19.04
CA LEU A 310 -16.67 16.39 19.91
C LEU A 310 -15.56 17.36 19.47
N SER A 311 -14.40 16.82 19.09
CA SER A 311 -13.23 17.60 18.66
C SER A 311 -12.25 16.74 17.85
N ILE A 312 -11.36 17.38 17.09
CA ILE A 312 -10.31 16.74 16.30
C ILE A 312 -8.98 16.95 17.01
N MET A 313 -8.38 15.88 17.54
CA MET A 313 -7.17 15.96 18.37
C MET A 313 -5.88 15.98 17.53
N LYS A 314 -5.82 15.17 16.45
CA LYS A 314 -4.70 15.20 15.49
C LYS A 314 -5.27 15.19 14.07
N LYS A 315 -4.96 16.23 13.29
CA LYS A 315 -5.32 16.33 11.87
C LYS A 315 -4.59 15.25 11.06
N SER A 316 -5.31 14.60 10.16
CA SER A 316 -4.79 13.62 9.20
C SER A 316 -3.87 14.26 8.16
N PRO A 317 -2.68 13.69 7.86
CA PRO A 317 -1.86 14.10 6.72
C PRO A 317 -2.59 14.01 5.37
N ARG A 318 -3.67 13.23 5.28
CA ARG A 318 -4.53 13.19 4.09
C ARG A 318 -5.24 14.51 3.79
N ARG A 319 -5.26 15.47 4.72
CA ARG A 319 -5.79 16.83 4.48
C ARG A 319 -4.92 17.61 3.50
N ASP A 320 -3.61 17.36 3.46
CA ASP A 320 -2.67 18.03 2.55
C ASP A 320 -2.46 17.29 1.22
N ALA A 321 -3.04 16.10 1.08
CA ALA A 321 -2.86 15.17 -0.03
C ALA A 321 -4.17 14.90 -0.80
N VAL A 322 -4.96 15.95 -1.05
CA VAL A 322 -6.23 15.86 -1.82
C VAL A 322 -5.93 16.03 -3.31
N VAL A 323 -6.51 15.18 -4.15
CA VAL A 323 -6.58 15.40 -5.60
C VAL A 323 -8.04 15.49 -6.02
N GLY A 324 -8.33 16.29 -7.04
CA GLY A 324 -9.67 16.40 -7.62
C GLY A 324 -9.69 17.13 -8.95
N PHE A 325 -10.84 17.09 -9.61
CA PHE A 325 -11.13 17.89 -10.81
C PHE A 325 -11.71 19.24 -10.40
N LEU A 326 -11.37 20.30 -11.13
CA LEU A 326 -12.09 21.57 -11.03
C LEU A 326 -13.49 21.41 -11.66
N ALA A 327 -14.50 22.10 -11.11
CA ALA A 327 -15.85 22.08 -11.67
C ALA A 327 -16.58 23.41 -11.50
N SER A 328 -17.33 23.82 -12.52
CA SER A 328 -18.29 24.92 -12.43
C SER A 328 -19.41 24.59 -11.42
N PHE A 329 -20.17 25.61 -10.98
CA PHE A 329 -21.36 25.36 -10.16
C PHE A 329 -22.37 24.50 -10.96
N PRO A 330 -22.74 23.29 -10.46
CA PRO A 330 -23.72 22.45 -11.13
C PRO A 330 -25.13 23.00 -10.96
N GLU A 331 -25.99 22.75 -11.94
CA GLU A 331 -27.41 23.10 -11.85
C GLU A 331 -28.11 22.20 -10.81
N PHE A 332 -28.59 22.82 -9.73
CA PHE A 332 -29.38 22.13 -8.69
C PHE A 332 -30.75 21.71 -9.26
N PRO A 333 -31.14 20.43 -9.20
CA PRO A 333 -32.45 19.98 -9.68
C PRO A 333 -33.66 20.47 -8.86
N ASP A 334 -33.46 20.89 -7.61
CA ASP A 334 -34.54 21.28 -6.67
C ASP A 334 -35.00 22.75 -6.84
N GLY A 335 -35.26 23.16 -8.08
CA GLY A 335 -35.59 24.54 -8.50
C GLY A 335 -37.02 25.03 -8.23
N GLU A 336 -37.72 24.53 -7.20
CA GLU A 336 -39.17 24.75 -6.99
C GLU A 336 -39.55 25.52 -5.72
N GLN A 337 -38.64 25.75 -4.75
CA GLN A 337 -38.97 26.45 -3.48
C GLN A 337 -38.38 27.86 -3.32
N GLN A 338 -37.78 28.45 -4.36
CA GLN A 338 -37.32 29.85 -4.36
C GLN A 338 -37.80 30.66 -5.60
N LYS A 339 -39.06 30.50 -6.03
CA LYS A 339 -39.67 31.30 -7.11
C LYS A 339 -40.44 32.55 -6.65
N ASN A 340 -40.67 32.74 -5.35
CA ASN A 340 -41.54 33.79 -4.80
C ASN A 340 -40.82 34.84 -3.93
N GLN A 341 -39.74 35.45 -4.44
CA GLN A 341 -39.37 36.84 -4.17
C GLN A 341 -38.31 37.33 -5.17
N MET A 342 -38.43 38.59 -5.60
CA MET A 342 -37.74 39.22 -6.74
C MET A 342 -38.01 38.57 -8.11
N GLY A 343 -38.75 39.27 -8.97
CA GLY A 343 -38.89 38.92 -10.38
C GLY A 343 -37.93 39.73 -11.25
N GLY A 344 -37.23 39.08 -12.18
CA GLY A 344 -36.45 39.78 -13.22
C GLY A 344 -35.20 39.06 -13.72
N LYS A 345 -35.34 38.35 -14.85
CA LYS A 345 -34.29 37.67 -15.64
C LYS A 345 -33.53 36.53 -14.93
N MET A 346 -33.52 35.36 -15.58
CA MET A 346 -32.48 34.35 -15.34
C MET A 346 -31.12 34.95 -15.71
N MET A 347 -30.21 35.07 -14.73
CA MET A 347 -28.78 35.19 -15.03
C MET A 347 -28.26 33.81 -15.38
N ASN A 348 -27.49 33.72 -16.47
CA ASN A 348 -26.88 32.49 -16.94
C ASN A 348 -25.88 31.97 -15.88
N ASN A 349 -25.83 30.67 -15.60
CA ASN A 349 -25.09 30.13 -14.45
C ASN A 349 -23.58 30.47 -14.46
N ARG A 350 -23.00 30.68 -15.65
CA ARG A 350 -21.64 31.22 -15.86
C ARG A 350 -21.38 32.56 -15.14
N ALA A 351 -22.41 33.38 -14.91
CA ALA A 351 -22.29 34.64 -14.19
C ALA A 351 -22.16 34.46 -12.67
N GLN A 352 -22.57 33.33 -12.09
CA GLN A 352 -22.47 33.12 -10.64
C GLN A 352 -21.01 32.96 -10.18
N SER A 353 -20.18 32.17 -10.87
CA SER A 353 -18.73 32.07 -10.55
C SER A 353 -18.02 33.43 -10.61
N ALA A 354 -18.43 34.30 -11.55
CA ALA A 354 -17.89 35.66 -11.68
C ALA A 354 -18.33 36.62 -10.56
N VAL A 355 -19.44 36.31 -9.88
CA VAL A 355 -20.01 37.12 -8.77
C VAL A 355 -19.61 36.58 -7.40
N THR A 356 -19.45 35.26 -7.23
CA THR A 356 -19.05 34.65 -5.94
C THR A 356 -17.53 34.52 -5.78
N GLY A 357 -16.75 34.48 -6.87
CA GLY A 357 -15.30 34.31 -6.82
C GLY A 357 -14.84 32.93 -6.32
N LEU A 358 -15.72 31.92 -6.36
CA LEU A 358 -15.45 30.54 -5.94
C LEU A 358 -15.60 29.56 -7.13
N ILE A 359 -14.97 28.39 -7.00
CA ILE A 359 -15.11 27.23 -7.88
C ILE A 359 -15.11 25.95 -7.03
N TYR A 360 -15.71 24.86 -7.52
CA TYR A 360 -15.65 23.57 -6.84
C TYR A 360 -14.38 22.78 -7.17
N LEU A 361 -13.89 22.05 -6.18
CA LEU A 361 -13.07 20.86 -6.33
C LEU A 361 -13.96 19.63 -6.13
N LEU A 362 -13.90 18.67 -7.07
CA LEU A 362 -14.51 17.35 -6.96
C LEU A 362 -13.41 16.31 -6.70
N PRO A 363 -13.22 15.82 -5.46
CA PRO A 363 -12.12 14.90 -5.16
C PRO A 363 -12.20 13.56 -5.88
N THR A 364 -11.03 12.97 -6.15
CA THR A 364 -10.88 11.61 -6.69
C THR A 364 -11.29 10.53 -5.68
N ASP A 365 -10.98 10.74 -4.39
CA ASP A 365 -11.38 9.85 -3.29
C ASP A 365 -12.77 10.25 -2.74
N PRO A 366 -13.81 9.42 -2.91
CA PRO A 366 -15.18 9.73 -2.48
C PRO A 366 -15.35 9.85 -0.96
N LYS A 367 -14.31 9.53 -0.17
CA LYS A 367 -14.30 9.81 1.28
C LYS A 367 -14.27 11.30 1.59
N PHE A 368 -13.78 12.15 0.69
CA PHE A 368 -13.73 13.60 0.89
C PHE A 368 -15.02 14.31 0.40
N PRO A 369 -15.39 15.46 1.01
CA PRO A 369 -16.45 16.30 0.47
C PRO A 369 -15.97 17.04 -0.78
N GLN A 370 -16.91 17.51 -1.59
CA GLN A 370 -16.65 18.62 -2.51
C GLN A 370 -16.07 19.81 -1.71
N MET A 371 -15.18 20.60 -2.30
CA MET A 371 -14.50 21.70 -1.60
C MET A 371 -14.62 23.00 -2.40
N PHE A 372 -14.57 24.14 -1.72
CA PHE A 372 -14.53 25.46 -2.36
C PHE A 372 -13.08 25.92 -2.53
N ILE A 373 -12.71 26.33 -3.74
CA ILE A 373 -11.44 27.03 -4.01
C ILE A 373 -11.77 28.49 -4.34
N SER A 374 -11.03 29.45 -3.80
CA SER A 374 -11.15 30.84 -4.23
C SER A 374 -10.46 31.05 -5.58
N VAL A 375 -11.21 31.55 -6.56
CA VAL A 375 -10.73 31.87 -7.91
C VAL A 375 -9.56 32.87 -7.85
N SER A 376 -9.52 33.73 -6.84
CA SER A 376 -8.40 34.67 -6.59
C SER A 376 -7.04 33.98 -6.41
N THR A 377 -7.02 32.75 -5.88
CA THR A 377 -5.79 31.99 -5.62
C THR A 377 -5.29 31.19 -6.83
N LEU A 378 -6.07 31.15 -7.93
CA LEU A 378 -5.70 30.44 -9.14
C LEU A 378 -4.73 31.26 -10.02
N PRO A 379 -3.93 30.61 -10.88
CA PRO A 379 -3.10 31.30 -11.88
C PRO A 379 -3.91 32.19 -12.83
N ASP A 380 -3.31 33.26 -13.35
CA ASP A 380 -3.95 34.20 -14.27
C ASP A 380 -4.50 33.52 -15.53
N SER A 381 -3.81 32.51 -16.06
CA SER A 381 -4.28 31.69 -17.19
C SER A 381 -5.61 30.99 -16.88
N VAL A 382 -5.71 30.31 -15.74
CA VAL A 382 -6.93 29.60 -15.30
C VAL A 382 -8.04 30.60 -14.98
N ARG A 383 -7.71 31.75 -14.37
CA ARG A 383 -8.65 32.87 -14.17
C ARG A 383 -9.16 33.46 -15.48
N GLN A 384 -8.34 33.49 -16.53
CA GLN A 384 -8.76 33.93 -17.86
C GLN A 384 -9.68 32.90 -18.52
N SER A 385 -9.28 31.62 -18.58
CA SER A 385 -10.10 30.55 -19.13
C SER A 385 -11.46 30.42 -18.43
N LEU A 386 -11.54 30.67 -17.11
CA LEU A 386 -12.79 30.71 -16.35
C LEU A 386 -13.70 31.89 -16.73
N ARG A 387 -13.13 33.03 -17.14
CA ARG A 387 -13.90 34.19 -17.65
C ARG A 387 -14.37 33.98 -19.09
N GLU A 388 -13.57 33.27 -19.89
CA GLU A 388 -13.88 32.91 -21.27
C GLU A 388 -14.87 31.73 -21.36
N GLY A 389 -14.97 30.93 -20.30
CA GLY A 389 -15.91 29.81 -20.18
C GLY A 389 -15.43 28.52 -20.84
N ASP A 390 -14.12 28.26 -20.82
CA ASP A 390 -13.51 27.07 -21.41
C ASP A 390 -13.83 25.80 -20.61
N ALA A 391 -14.58 24.88 -21.24
CA ALA A 391 -14.93 23.58 -20.66
C ALA A 391 -13.73 22.64 -20.46
N ALA A 392 -12.55 22.94 -21.04
CA ALA A 392 -11.34 22.16 -20.79
C ALA A 392 -10.84 22.27 -19.33
N ILE A 393 -11.26 23.28 -18.58
CA ILE A 393 -10.94 23.45 -17.15
C ILE A 393 -11.54 22.32 -16.31
N GLU A 394 -12.71 21.80 -16.71
CA GLU A 394 -13.37 20.68 -16.01
C GLU A 394 -12.69 19.32 -16.25
N LYS A 395 -11.69 19.30 -17.15
CA LYS A 395 -10.77 18.17 -17.33
C LYS A 395 -9.47 18.32 -16.55
N GLU A 396 -9.23 19.47 -15.92
CA GLU A 396 -7.96 19.77 -15.28
C GLU A 396 -7.92 19.16 -13.86
N LEU A 397 -6.99 18.22 -13.67
CA LEU A 397 -6.77 17.54 -12.41
C LEU A 397 -5.78 18.36 -11.56
N VAL A 398 -6.15 18.65 -10.32
CA VAL A 398 -5.35 19.48 -9.41
C VAL A 398 -5.08 18.77 -8.09
N ALA A 399 -3.86 18.93 -7.61
CA ALA A 399 -3.44 18.61 -6.26
C ALA A 399 -3.71 19.81 -5.34
N ALA A 400 -4.35 19.58 -4.19
CA ALA A 400 -4.81 20.60 -3.27
C ALA A 400 -4.67 20.16 -1.80
N ARG A 401 -4.70 21.13 -0.89
CA ARG A 401 -4.84 20.92 0.55
C ARG A 401 -6.18 21.45 1.05
N LEU A 402 -6.79 20.74 1.99
CA LEU A 402 -7.99 21.15 2.73
C LEU A 402 -7.58 22.15 3.81
N ASP A 403 -8.11 23.37 3.71
CA ASP A 403 -7.74 24.53 4.52
C ASP A 403 -8.71 24.68 5.72
N GLU A 404 -9.44 25.80 5.82
CA GLU A 404 -10.46 25.97 6.85
C GLU A 404 -11.78 25.25 6.51
N TRP A 405 -12.40 24.63 7.52
CA TRP A 405 -13.79 24.22 7.49
C TRP A 405 -14.53 24.87 8.68
N ASN A 406 -15.30 25.92 8.39
CA ASN A 406 -16.08 26.64 9.41
C ASN A 406 -17.40 25.93 9.76
N GLU A 407 -18.09 26.40 10.80
CA GLU A 407 -19.33 25.78 11.33
C GLU A 407 -20.58 26.04 10.46
N GLU A 408 -20.50 27.04 9.57
CA GLU A 408 -21.62 27.61 8.81
C GLU A 408 -21.59 27.17 7.32
N SER A 409 -20.56 26.43 6.89
CA SER A 409 -20.43 25.84 5.56
C SER A 409 -20.50 24.31 5.60
N LEU A 410 -21.34 23.74 4.72
CA LEU A 410 -21.39 22.29 4.47
C LEU A 410 -20.12 21.72 3.84
N TYR A 411 -19.30 22.56 3.22
CA TYR A 411 -18.10 22.19 2.47
C TYR A 411 -16.86 22.94 3.00
N PRO A 412 -15.69 22.30 3.10
CA PRO A 412 -14.44 22.97 3.46
C PRO A 412 -13.94 23.85 2.32
N TYR A 413 -13.07 24.81 2.66
CA TYR A 413 -12.22 25.48 1.70
C TYR A 413 -10.98 24.64 1.37
N ALA A 414 -10.44 24.83 0.18
CA ALA A 414 -9.21 24.19 -0.28
C ALA A 414 -8.32 25.16 -1.06
N HIS A 415 -7.02 24.92 -1.00
CA HIS A 415 -5.99 25.67 -1.73
C HIS A 415 -5.26 24.74 -2.70
N VAL A 416 -5.18 25.13 -3.98
CA VAL A 416 -4.48 24.36 -5.01
C VAL A 416 -2.97 24.48 -4.82
N VAL A 417 -2.29 23.34 -4.70
CA VAL A 417 -0.85 23.22 -4.51
C VAL A 417 -0.14 23.03 -5.86
N ARG A 418 -0.69 22.20 -6.75
CA ARG A 418 -0.10 21.91 -8.07
C ARG A 418 -1.17 21.55 -9.10
N PHE A 419 -1.08 22.12 -10.30
CA PHE A 419 -1.82 21.64 -11.47
C PHE A 419 -1.11 20.40 -12.02
N LEU A 420 -1.86 19.30 -12.20
CA LEU A 420 -1.31 18.02 -12.66
C LEU A 420 -1.45 17.85 -14.18
N GLY A 421 -2.34 18.62 -14.82
CA GLY A 421 -2.70 18.50 -16.22
C GLY A 421 -4.07 17.84 -16.43
N LYS A 422 -4.39 17.56 -17.69
CA LYS A 422 -5.68 17.00 -18.11
C LYS A 422 -5.82 15.54 -17.69
N GLY A 423 -6.95 15.18 -17.10
CA GLY A 423 -7.23 13.82 -16.60
C GLY A 423 -7.27 12.72 -17.68
N GLY A 424 -7.42 13.07 -18.96
CA GLY A 424 -7.40 12.08 -20.04
C GLY A 424 -6.08 11.30 -20.20
N HIS A 425 -4.98 11.76 -19.59
CA HIS A 425 -3.64 11.16 -19.72
C HIS A 425 -3.22 10.32 -18.51
N VAL A 426 -2.59 9.17 -18.77
CA VAL A 426 -2.05 8.25 -17.75
C VAL A 426 -1.00 8.93 -16.86
N LYS A 427 -0.16 9.82 -17.41
CA LYS A 427 0.85 10.54 -16.61
C LYS A 427 0.19 11.39 -15.50
N THR A 428 -0.84 12.15 -15.83
CA THR A 428 -1.61 12.98 -14.88
C THR A 428 -2.09 12.16 -13.69
N HIS A 429 -2.68 10.98 -13.93
CA HIS A 429 -3.17 10.11 -12.87
C HIS A 429 -2.04 9.40 -12.10
N MET A 430 -0.90 9.07 -12.72
CA MET A 430 0.28 8.60 -11.98
C MET A 430 0.80 9.69 -11.04
N ASP A 431 0.91 10.93 -11.51
CA ASP A 431 1.43 12.06 -10.72
C ASP A 431 0.44 12.50 -9.62
N ALA A 432 -0.86 12.22 -9.79
CA ALA A 432 -1.87 12.26 -8.74
C ALA A 432 -1.70 11.16 -7.69
N ILE A 433 -1.58 9.90 -8.12
CA ILE A 433 -1.41 8.73 -7.23
C ILE A 433 -0.19 8.90 -6.33
N LEU A 434 0.90 9.47 -6.85
CA LEU A 434 2.09 9.78 -6.03
C LEU A 434 1.79 10.87 -4.99
N PHE A 435 1.09 11.95 -5.38
CA PHE A 435 0.70 13.03 -4.46
C PHE A 435 -0.26 12.56 -3.35
N GLU A 436 -1.32 11.80 -3.68
CA GLU A 436 -2.27 11.23 -2.72
C GLU A 436 -1.62 10.32 -1.67
N ASN A 437 -0.45 9.76 -1.98
CA ASN A 437 0.34 8.89 -1.10
C ASN A 437 1.59 9.60 -0.54
N ALA A 438 1.73 10.91 -0.76
CA ALA A 438 2.87 11.73 -0.37
C ALA A 438 4.23 11.14 -0.82
N ILE A 439 4.31 10.61 -2.05
CA ILE A 439 5.54 10.05 -2.64
C ILE A 439 6.16 11.12 -3.53
N THR A 440 7.28 11.67 -3.09
CA THR A 440 8.05 12.67 -3.84
C THR A 440 8.86 12.00 -4.95
N ASP A 441 8.63 12.39 -6.20
CA ASP A 441 9.43 12.03 -7.36
C ASP A 441 10.47 13.09 -7.77
N ALA A 442 10.63 14.13 -6.94
CA ALA A 442 11.61 15.19 -7.13
C ALA A 442 13.07 14.69 -6.94
N GLU A 443 13.98 15.44 -7.58
CA GLU A 443 15.42 15.25 -7.49
C GLU A 443 15.93 15.36 -6.04
N PHE A 444 17.08 14.75 -5.78
CA PHE A 444 17.72 14.79 -4.46
C PHE A 444 18.33 16.17 -4.19
N SER A 445 18.25 16.63 -2.94
CA SER A 445 18.75 17.97 -2.57
C SER A 445 20.25 18.12 -2.85
N PRO A 446 20.75 19.34 -3.18
CA PRO A 446 22.18 19.59 -3.36
C PRO A 446 23.03 19.15 -2.16
N GLU A 447 22.50 19.26 -0.95
CA GLU A 447 23.13 18.86 0.30
C GLU A 447 23.23 17.32 0.41
N SER A 448 22.17 16.61 0.01
CA SER A 448 22.15 15.14 -0.07
C SER A 448 23.13 14.63 -1.14
N LEU A 449 23.22 15.32 -2.29
CA LEU A 449 24.16 15.00 -3.36
C LEU A 449 25.62 15.30 -2.98
N ALA A 450 25.87 16.37 -2.20
CA ALA A 450 27.19 16.70 -1.66
C ALA A 450 27.72 15.70 -0.62
N CYS A 451 26.86 14.81 -0.09
CA CYS A 451 27.27 13.69 0.76
C CYS A 451 27.86 12.50 -0.05
N LEU A 452 27.76 12.50 -1.38
CA LEU A 452 28.28 11.41 -2.23
C LEU A 452 29.81 11.52 -2.42
N PRO A 453 30.54 10.39 -2.50
CA PRO A 453 31.98 10.42 -2.75
C PRO A 453 32.31 10.86 -4.19
N ASP A 454 33.58 11.15 -4.48
CA ASP A 454 34.04 11.59 -5.81
C ASP A 454 33.71 10.61 -6.96
N ASN A 455 33.61 11.14 -8.18
CA ASN A 455 33.34 10.36 -9.41
C ASN A 455 34.41 9.28 -9.70
N CYS A 456 35.59 9.37 -9.08
CA CYS A 456 36.68 8.41 -9.23
C CYS A 456 36.94 7.59 -7.94
N TRP A 457 35.94 7.48 -7.06
CA TRP A 457 36.06 6.70 -5.82
C TRP A 457 36.48 5.25 -6.08
N LYS A 458 37.36 4.75 -5.21
CA LYS A 458 37.83 3.37 -5.17
C LYS A 458 37.92 2.93 -3.70
N ILE A 459 37.82 1.62 -3.46
CA ILE A 459 37.94 1.04 -2.12
C ILE A 459 39.28 1.48 -1.49
N PRO A 460 39.28 2.16 -0.33
CA PRO A 460 40.52 2.56 0.34
C PRO A 460 41.31 1.35 0.85
N GLN A 461 42.64 1.44 0.82
CA GLN A 461 43.55 0.41 1.32
C GLN A 461 43.23 -0.04 2.77
N LYS A 462 42.79 0.90 3.62
CA LYS A 462 42.34 0.63 4.99
C LYS A 462 41.14 -0.33 5.05
N GLU A 463 40.21 -0.26 4.10
CA GLU A 463 39.07 -1.17 4.04
C GLU A 463 39.50 -2.56 3.53
N LEU A 464 40.45 -2.63 2.59
CA LEU A 464 41.08 -3.87 2.12
C LEU A 464 41.82 -4.63 3.25
N GLU A 465 42.36 -3.90 4.23
CA GLU A 465 43.04 -4.47 5.40
C GLU A 465 42.10 -4.80 6.57
N ALA A 466 40.98 -4.08 6.71
CA ALA A 466 40.05 -4.23 7.84
C ALA A 466 38.91 -5.23 7.60
N ARG A 467 38.58 -5.52 6.33
CA ARG A 467 37.45 -6.39 5.94
C ARG A 467 37.90 -7.80 5.60
N LYS A 468 36.98 -8.77 5.63
CA LYS A 468 37.24 -10.10 5.08
C LYS A 468 37.25 -10.04 3.55
N ASP A 469 38.40 -10.28 2.94
CA ASP A 469 38.50 -10.46 1.49
C ASP A 469 37.81 -11.78 1.08
N LEU A 470 36.81 -11.67 0.21
CA LEU A 470 36.04 -12.77 -0.37
C LEU A 470 36.08 -12.74 -1.91
N ARG A 471 36.91 -11.88 -2.54
CA ARG A 471 36.95 -11.71 -4.01
C ARG A 471 37.38 -12.96 -4.79
N LYS A 472 37.93 -13.96 -4.10
CA LYS A 472 38.30 -15.28 -4.64
C LYS A 472 37.22 -16.36 -4.43
N VAL A 473 36.12 -16.02 -3.75
CA VAL A 473 34.98 -16.91 -3.56
C VAL A 473 34.01 -16.68 -4.71
N LEU A 474 33.62 -17.76 -5.39
CA LEU A 474 32.65 -17.70 -6.47
C LEU A 474 31.33 -17.10 -5.98
N THR A 475 31.00 -15.92 -6.50
CA THR A 475 29.91 -15.06 -6.01
C THR A 475 29.15 -14.48 -7.21
N PHE A 476 27.81 -14.51 -7.18
CA PHE A 476 26.95 -13.99 -8.26
C PHE A 476 25.64 -13.42 -7.72
N THR A 477 24.93 -12.62 -8.52
CA THR A 477 23.61 -12.08 -8.18
C THR A 477 22.50 -12.76 -8.98
N ILE A 478 21.27 -12.86 -8.44
CA ILE A 478 20.12 -13.49 -9.09
C ILE A 478 18.88 -12.59 -8.93
N ASP A 479 18.53 -11.90 -10.01
CA ASP A 479 17.63 -10.75 -9.99
C ASP A 479 16.56 -10.82 -11.11
N PRO A 480 15.55 -9.93 -11.10
CA PRO A 480 14.81 -9.59 -12.31
C PRO A 480 15.76 -9.05 -13.39
N PRO A 481 15.53 -9.33 -14.69
CA PRO A 481 16.39 -8.82 -15.77
C PRO A 481 16.47 -7.28 -15.75
N THR A 482 15.37 -6.61 -15.40
CA THR A 482 15.22 -5.14 -15.30
C THR A 482 15.86 -4.50 -14.06
N ALA A 483 16.43 -5.26 -13.12
CA ALA A 483 17.03 -4.69 -11.91
C ALA A 483 18.36 -3.94 -12.19
N SER A 484 18.53 -2.75 -11.62
CA SER A 484 19.79 -1.97 -11.62
C SER A 484 20.41 -1.82 -10.22
N ASP A 485 19.61 -1.89 -9.16
CA ASP A 485 20.02 -1.90 -7.75
C ASP A 485 20.10 -3.33 -7.20
N LEU A 486 21.19 -4.02 -7.56
CA LEU A 486 21.51 -5.36 -7.05
C LEU A 486 21.93 -5.25 -5.56
N ASP A 487 21.01 -5.59 -4.66
CA ASP A 487 21.19 -5.54 -3.19
C ASP A 487 22.02 -6.73 -2.65
N ASP A 488 21.81 -7.92 -3.20
CA ASP A 488 22.30 -9.18 -2.65
C ASP A 488 23.04 -10.06 -3.67
N ALA A 489 24.09 -10.72 -3.18
CA ALA A 489 24.89 -11.68 -3.92
C ALA A 489 25.06 -12.96 -3.08
N ILE A 490 25.17 -14.10 -3.75
CA ILE A 490 25.19 -15.43 -3.15
C ILE A 490 26.50 -16.14 -3.54
N SER A 491 27.06 -16.89 -2.59
CA SER A 491 28.18 -17.82 -2.79
C SER A 491 27.93 -19.17 -2.13
N ILE A 492 28.55 -20.23 -2.67
CA ILE A 492 28.46 -21.60 -2.16
C ILE A 492 29.82 -22.30 -2.29
N GLU A 493 30.21 -23.05 -1.27
CA GLU A 493 31.43 -23.86 -1.22
C GLU A 493 31.08 -25.21 -0.56
N ILE A 494 31.34 -26.33 -1.25
CA ILE A 494 31.10 -27.67 -0.70
C ILE A 494 32.35 -28.13 0.06
N LEU A 495 32.21 -28.37 1.36
CA LEU A 495 33.30 -28.74 2.25
C LEU A 495 33.47 -30.26 2.38
N SER A 496 34.63 -30.66 2.91
CA SER A 496 34.90 -32.06 3.30
C SER A 496 33.83 -32.59 4.25
N GLY A 497 33.28 -33.77 3.95
CA GLY A 497 32.20 -34.38 4.74
C GLY A 497 30.77 -33.97 4.33
N GLY A 498 30.61 -33.24 3.22
CA GLY A 498 29.29 -32.90 2.66
C GLY A 498 28.59 -31.71 3.34
N THR A 499 29.24 -31.07 4.32
CA THR A 499 28.81 -29.76 4.84
C THR A 499 28.93 -28.72 3.73
N VAL A 500 27.90 -27.89 3.56
CA VAL A 500 27.87 -26.83 2.55
C VAL A 500 28.04 -25.48 3.25
N ARG A 501 29.08 -24.73 2.86
CA ARG A 501 29.21 -23.33 3.23
C ARG A 501 28.38 -22.48 2.26
N ILE A 502 27.51 -21.64 2.80
CA ILE A 502 26.74 -20.66 2.01
C ILE A 502 27.03 -19.26 2.53
N GLY A 503 27.29 -18.34 1.61
CA GLY A 503 27.43 -16.93 1.89
C GLY A 503 26.32 -16.11 1.25
N VAL A 504 25.64 -15.30 2.06
CA VAL A 504 24.80 -14.18 1.59
C VAL A 504 25.57 -12.90 1.81
N HIS A 505 25.67 -12.06 0.78
CA HIS A 505 26.54 -10.88 0.74
C HIS A 505 25.71 -9.68 0.30
N ILE A 506 25.45 -8.75 1.24
CA ILE A 506 24.55 -7.62 1.03
C ILE A 506 25.35 -6.33 0.78
N ALA A 507 24.86 -5.46 -0.09
CA ALA A 507 25.44 -4.15 -0.39
C ALA A 507 25.62 -3.30 0.90
N ASP A 508 26.86 -2.87 1.20
CA ASP A 508 27.18 -2.14 2.44
C ASP A 508 26.87 -0.63 2.34
N VAL A 509 25.59 -0.31 2.16
CA VAL A 509 25.07 1.06 2.12
C VAL A 509 25.41 1.83 3.41
N SER A 510 25.49 1.13 4.55
CA SER A 510 25.88 1.71 5.84
C SER A 510 27.32 2.22 5.91
N TYR A 511 28.15 1.96 4.90
CA TYR A 511 29.45 2.59 4.74
C TYR A 511 29.36 3.98 4.09
N PHE A 512 28.38 4.21 3.23
CA PHE A 512 28.24 5.45 2.45
C PHE A 512 27.19 6.40 3.02
N VAL A 513 26.07 5.88 3.52
CA VAL A 513 25.03 6.66 4.19
C VAL A 513 25.36 6.74 5.68
N HIS A 514 26.12 7.76 6.05
CA HIS A 514 26.48 8.03 7.45
C HIS A 514 25.30 8.64 8.23
N PRO A 515 25.08 8.27 9.51
CA PRO A 515 24.04 8.86 10.35
C PRO A 515 24.07 10.38 10.39
N GLU A 516 22.90 11.02 10.52
CA GLU A 516 22.75 12.46 10.76
C GLU A 516 23.25 13.36 9.60
N THR A 517 23.45 12.80 8.41
CA THR A 517 23.76 13.55 7.19
C THR A 517 22.50 13.95 6.40
N ALA A 518 22.60 14.92 5.49
CA ALA A 518 21.48 15.30 4.62
C ALA A 518 20.98 14.13 3.73
N LEU A 519 21.89 13.23 3.32
CA LEU A 519 21.55 12.02 2.61
C LEU A 519 20.82 10.98 3.50
N ASP A 520 21.17 10.91 4.77
CA ASP A 520 20.51 10.05 5.76
C ASP A 520 19.09 10.54 6.08
N ALA A 521 18.93 11.85 6.29
CA ALA A 521 17.63 12.47 6.52
C ALA A 521 16.68 12.28 5.32
N GLU A 522 17.19 12.41 4.09
CA GLU A 522 16.41 12.18 2.87
C GLU A 522 16.10 10.69 2.65
N ALA A 523 17.04 9.79 2.97
CA ALA A 523 16.80 8.35 2.95
C ALA A 523 15.74 7.92 3.99
N GLN A 524 15.76 8.51 5.19
CA GLN A 524 14.73 8.33 6.22
C GLN A 524 13.38 8.88 5.77
N SER A 525 13.35 10.11 5.23
CA SER A 525 12.15 10.76 4.68
C SER A 525 11.46 9.86 3.64
N ARG A 526 12.22 9.36 2.65
CA ARG A 526 11.72 8.43 1.62
C ARG A 526 11.37 7.05 2.19
N SER A 527 12.20 6.52 3.11
CA SER A 527 12.16 5.21 3.78
C SER A 527 12.19 3.95 2.90
N THR A 528 11.68 3.98 1.68
CA THR A 528 11.70 2.85 0.75
C THR A 528 11.64 3.34 -0.70
N SER A 529 12.29 2.63 -1.62
CA SER A 529 12.08 2.87 -3.06
C SER A 529 10.69 2.38 -3.47
N VAL A 530 10.01 3.12 -4.34
CA VAL A 530 8.68 2.76 -4.85
C VAL A 530 8.80 2.34 -6.30
N TYR A 531 8.36 1.11 -6.60
CA TYR A 531 8.39 0.54 -7.94
C TYR A 531 7.02 0.69 -8.59
N THR A 532 6.93 1.52 -9.64
CA THR A 532 5.77 1.59 -10.52
C THR A 532 6.07 0.81 -11.81
N LEU A 533 5.05 0.38 -12.56
CA LEU A 533 5.22 -0.47 -13.75
C LEU A 533 6.15 0.11 -14.85
N LYS A 534 6.37 1.43 -14.89
CA LYS A 534 7.29 2.08 -15.85
C LYS A 534 8.45 2.86 -15.22
N ARG A 535 8.42 3.17 -13.92
CA ARG A 535 9.50 3.92 -13.22
C ARG A 535 9.71 3.47 -11.78
N LYS A 536 10.98 3.36 -11.39
CA LYS A 536 11.46 3.27 -10.02
C LYS A 536 11.62 4.68 -9.45
N ILE A 537 11.10 4.93 -8.25
CA ILE A 537 11.33 6.14 -7.47
C ILE A 537 12.28 5.75 -6.35
N SER A 538 13.55 6.11 -6.49
CA SER A 538 14.62 5.62 -5.61
C SER A 538 14.62 6.32 -4.25
N MET A 539 14.92 5.55 -3.20
CA MET A 539 15.22 6.03 -1.85
C MET A 539 16.56 6.76 -1.75
N LEU A 540 17.53 6.36 -2.59
CA LEU A 540 18.89 6.90 -2.66
C LEU A 540 19.18 7.40 -4.08
N PRO A 541 20.14 8.32 -4.29
CA PRO A 541 20.55 8.75 -5.63
C PRO A 541 21.05 7.57 -6.46
N SER A 542 20.66 7.47 -7.75
CA SER A 542 21.06 6.36 -8.63
C SER A 542 22.57 6.15 -8.72
N ARG A 543 23.36 7.23 -8.71
CA ARG A 543 24.82 7.18 -8.61
C ARG A 543 25.33 6.37 -7.40
N LEU A 544 24.59 6.37 -6.29
CA LEU A 544 24.88 5.51 -5.14
C LEU A 544 24.25 4.12 -5.30
N SER A 545 22.95 4.05 -5.58
CA SER A 545 22.19 2.79 -5.54
C SER A 545 22.43 1.85 -6.71
N GLU A 546 22.97 2.33 -7.84
CA GLU A 546 23.06 1.58 -9.10
C GLU A 546 24.51 1.52 -9.62
N GLU A 547 25.34 2.56 -9.38
CA GLU A 547 26.74 2.57 -9.83
C GLU A 547 27.77 2.18 -8.75
N LEU A 548 27.71 2.82 -7.57
CA LEU A 548 28.76 2.73 -6.53
C LEU A 548 28.59 1.56 -5.57
N VAL A 549 27.37 1.31 -5.07
CA VAL A 549 27.14 0.36 -3.96
C VAL A 549 26.45 -0.93 -4.42
N SER A 550 25.74 -0.91 -5.55
CA SER A 550 25.18 -2.11 -6.16
C SER A 550 26.25 -3.16 -6.49
N LEU A 551 25.91 -4.44 -6.29
CA LEU A 551 26.80 -5.59 -6.43
C LEU A 551 27.07 -6.02 -7.88
N ASN A 552 27.22 -5.03 -8.77
CA ASN A 552 27.48 -5.18 -10.20
C ASN A 552 28.66 -6.12 -10.51
N PRO A 553 28.55 -6.98 -11.54
CA PRO A 553 29.59 -7.93 -11.90
C PRO A 553 30.86 -7.27 -12.45
N GLY A 554 31.99 -7.97 -12.34
CA GLY A 554 33.29 -7.53 -12.86
C GLY A 554 33.98 -6.44 -12.04
N VAL A 555 33.51 -6.12 -10.83
CA VAL A 555 34.04 -5.03 -9.99
C VAL A 555 34.11 -5.45 -8.51
N ASP A 556 35.18 -5.05 -7.82
CA ASP A 556 35.30 -5.17 -6.36
C ASP A 556 34.25 -4.30 -5.65
N ARG A 557 33.46 -4.88 -4.73
CA ARG A 557 32.39 -4.18 -3.99
C ARG A 557 32.49 -4.39 -2.48
N LEU A 558 32.13 -3.34 -1.73
CA LEU A 558 32.00 -3.40 -0.27
C LEU A 558 30.68 -4.08 0.11
N ALA A 559 30.76 -5.15 0.89
CA ALA A 559 29.60 -5.91 1.32
C ALA A 559 29.55 -6.12 2.83
N PHE A 560 28.37 -6.48 3.30
CA PHE A 560 28.07 -7.00 4.63
C PHE A 560 27.66 -8.46 4.43
N SER A 561 28.54 -9.39 4.79
CA SER A 561 28.32 -10.82 4.56
C SER A 561 27.86 -11.52 5.84
N ILE A 562 26.91 -12.44 5.67
CA ILE A 562 26.66 -13.53 6.60
C ILE A 562 27.04 -14.83 5.89
N ILE A 563 27.76 -15.71 6.60
CA ILE A 563 28.24 -16.99 6.08
C ILE A 563 27.87 -18.06 7.11
N TRP A 564 27.25 -19.13 6.63
CA TRP A 564 26.91 -20.30 7.43
C TRP A 564 27.64 -21.53 6.90
N ASP A 565 27.93 -22.48 7.79
CA ASP A 565 28.28 -23.84 7.40
C ASP A 565 27.08 -24.72 7.77
N ILE A 566 26.45 -25.37 6.79
CA ILE A 566 25.19 -26.11 6.95
C ILE A 566 25.45 -27.59 6.70
N ASP A 567 24.98 -28.47 7.58
CA ASP A 567 25.16 -29.92 7.44
C ASP A 567 24.22 -30.53 6.37
N PRO A 568 24.42 -31.79 5.94
CA PRO A 568 23.53 -32.47 4.99
C PRO A 568 22.07 -32.63 5.45
N HIS A 569 21.77 -32.40 6.73
CA HIS A 569 20.41 -32.45 7.29
C HIS A 569 19.72 -31.07 7.27
N GLY A 570 20.44 -29.99 6.98
CA GLY A 570 19.95 -28.61 6.97
C GLY A 570 20.20 -27.84 8.28
N ASN A 571 20.95 -28.40 9.24
CA ASN A 571 21.28 -27.72 10.48
C ASN A 571 22.44 -26.75 10.29
N ILE A 572 22.39 -25.61 10.99
CA ILE A 572 23.44 -24.59 10.96
C ILE A 572 24.54 -24.97 11.98
N VAL A 573 25.70 -25.38 11.48
CA VAL A 573 26.90 -25.72 12.27
C VAL A 573 27.81 -24.51 12.44
N SER A 574 28.02 -23.77 11.34
CA SER A 574 28.77 -22.52 11.20
C SER A 574 27.93 -21.24 11.30
N ARG A 575 28.39 -20.17 11.95
CA ARG A 575 27.94 -18.79 11.63
C ARG A 575 29.07 -17.77 11.79
N TRP A 576 29.30 -17.01 10.72
CA TRP A 576 30.17 -15.84 10.66
C TRP A 576 29.36 -14.66 10.12
N ILE A 577 29.40 -13.53 10.82
CA ILE A 577 28.80 -12.26 10.41
C ILE A 577 29.92 -11.20 10.35
N GLY A 578 29.93 -10.35 9.33
CA GLY A 578 30.89 -9.24 9.26
C GLY A 578 30.97 -8.51 7.92
N ARG A 579 31.68 -7.38 7.94
CA ARG A 579 32.02 -6.61 6.73
C ARG A 579 33.08 -7.30 5.89
N SER A 580 32.88 -7.26 4.58
CA SER A 580 33.63 -8.02 3.59
C SER A 580 33.88 -7.18 2.32
N ILE A 581 34.68 -7.72 1.41
CA ILE A 581 34.85 -7.24 0.04
C ILE A 581 34.64 -8.42 -0.89
N ILE A 582 33.74 -8.28 -1.86
CA ILE A 582 33.38 -9.34 -2.81
C ILE A 582 33.73 -8.91 -4.24
N PHE A 583 33.76 -9.88 -5.14
CA PHE A 583 33.80 -9.67 -6.60
C PHE A 583 32.66 -10.51 -7.18
N SER A 584 31.68 -9.87 -7.81
CA SER A 584 30.57 -10.57 -8.46
C SER A 584 31.01 -11.04 -9.85
N CYS A 585 30.94 -12.35 -10.13
CA CYS A 585 31.39 -12.91 -11.40
C CYS A 585 30.36 -12.79 -12.52
N CYS A 586 29.06 -12.70 -12.20
CA CYS A 586 27.98 -12.51 -13.17
C CYS A 586 26.69 -11.99 -12.51
N LYS A 587 25.85 -11.31 -13.30
CA LYS A 587 24.43 -11.06 -12.98
C LYS A 587 23.58 -12.10 -13.69
N LEU A 588 22.71 -12.79 -12.96
CA LEU A 588 21.80 -13.81 -13.48
C LEU A 588 20.35 -13.32 -13.41
N SER A 589 19.52 -13.72 -14.37
CA SER A 589 18.06 -13.56 -14.29
C SER A 589 17.40 -14.81 -13.73
N TYR A 590 16.27 -14.68 -13.01
CA TYR A 590 15.50 -15.85 -12.53
C TYR A 590 15.15 -16.86 -13.63
N ASP A 591 14.88 -16.41 -14.86
CA ASP A 591 14.52 -17.29 -15.98
C ASP A 591 15.75 -18.11 -16.43
N LEU A 592 16.88 -17.44 -16.71
CA LEU A 592 18.17 -18.09 -16.98
C LEU A 592 18.58 -19.10 -15.90
N VAL A 593 18.37 -18.79 -14.61
CA VAL A 593 18.67 -19.75 -13.52
C VAL A 593 17.73 -20.96 -13.58
N GLN A 594 16.45 -20.77 -13.90
CA GLN A 594 15.50 -21.87 -14.08
C GLN A 594 15.94 -22.80 -15.22
N ASP A 595 16.32 -22.23 -16.37
CA ASP A 595 16.79 -22.99 -17.53
C ASP A 595 18.10 -23.76 -17.25
N LEU A 596 18.95 -23.25 -16.35
CA LEU A 596 20.20 -23.91 -15.94
C LEU A 596 20.02 -25.00 -14.87
N ILE A 597 18.98 -24.94 -14.03
CA ILE A 597 18.68 -25.99 -13.03
C ILE A 597 17.77 -27.09 -13.59
N CYS A 598 16.92 -26.80 -14.58
CA CYS A 598 16.09 -27.80 -15.25
C CYS A 598 16.93 -28.76 -16.11
N SER A 599 16.69 -30.07 -15.97
CA SER A 599 17.51 -31.14 -16.59
C SER A 599 17.29 -31.37 -18.08
N ASP A 600 16.67 -30.43 -18.81
CA ASP A 600 16.30 -30.58 -20.21
C ASP A 600 17.44 -30.12 -21.13
N ALA A 601 18.26 -31.07 -21.56
CA ALA A 601 19.55 -30.82 -22.20
C ALA A 601 19.47 -29.91 -23.44
N SER A 602 18.34 -29.94 -24.17
CA SER A 602 18.11 -29.16 -25.39
C SER A 602 18.01 -27.64 -25.15
N GLN A 603 17.57 -27.22 -23.97
CA GLN A 603 17.44 -25.80 -23.60
C GLN A 603 18.73 -25.28 -22.93
N SER A 604 19.49 -26.19 -22.31
CA SER A 604 20.71 -25.87 -21.57
C SER A 604 21.82 -25.25 -22.43
N GLU A 605 22.06 -25.74 -23.66
CA GLU A 605 23.15 -25.20 -24.51
C GLU A 605 22.97 -23.71 -24.86
N SER A 606 21.72 -23.27 -25.07
CA SER A 606 21.39 -21.86 -25.33
C SER A 606 21.60 -21.00 -24.07
N ALA A 607 21.13 -21.47 -22.91
CA ALA A 607 21.31 -20.81 -21.62
C ALA A 607 22.80 -20.68 -21.23
N VAL A 608 23.59 -21.73 -21.41
CA VAL A 608 25.04 -21.73 -21.16
C VAL A 608 25.77 -20.78 -22.11
N SER A 609 25.33 -20.69 -23.37
CA SER A 609 25.90 -19.75 -24.35
C SER A 609 25.62 -18.28 -24.02
N ALA A 610 24.48 -17.97 -23.40
CA ALA A 610 24.13 -16.64 -22.94
C ALA A 610 24.90 -16.18 -21.68
N LEU A 611 25.52 -17.12 -20.94
CA LEU A 611 26.16 -16.86 -19.66
C LEU A 611 27.49 -16.07 -19.82
N GLN A 612 27.46 -14.80 -19.44
CA GLN A 612 28.63 -13.93 -19.32
C GLN A 612 29.21 -14.04 -17.91
N VAL A 613 30.47 -14.48 -17.80
CA VAL A 613 31.22 -14.63 -16.53
C VAL A 613 32.51 -13.82 -16.62
N HIS A 614 32.84 -13.11 -15.54
CA HIS A 614 34.01 -12.25 -15.45
C HIS A 614 35.20 -12.93 -14.74
N ASP A 615 36.39 -12.70 -15.30
CA ASP A 615 37.72 -13.05 -14.77
C ASP A 615 37.90 -14.52 -14.33
N ILE A 616 38.17 -14.77 -13.04
CA ILE A 616 38.89 -15.96 -12.55
C ILE A 616 38.04 -17.23 -12.39
N PHE A 617 36.84 -17.28 -12.97
CA PHE A 617 35.85 -18.31 -12.71
C PHE A 617 35.28 -18.91 -14.01
N GLU A 618 35.09 -20.23 -14.03
CA GLU A 618 34.56 -20.95 -15.20
C GLU A 618 33.03 -21.07 -15.15
N ARG A 619 32.38 -21.18 -16.32
CA ARG A 619 30.91 -21.32 -16.42
C ARG A 619 30.40 -22.55 -15.68
N ASP A 620 31.13 -23.66 -15.77
CA ASP A 620 30.73 -24.94 -15.20
C ASP A 620 30.70 -24.90 -13.67
N ASP A 621 31.59 -24.11 -13.04
CA ASP A 621 31.55 -23.86 -11.59
C ASP A 621 30.33 -23.04 -11.17
N VAL A 622 29.90 -22.05 -11.98
CA VAL A 622 28.64 -21.30 -11.75
C VAL A 622 27.44 -22.25 -11.84
N ILE A 623 27.37 -23.08 -12.89
CA ILE A 623 26.24 -24.02 -13.11
C ILE A 623 26.17 -25.07 -11.99
N LYS A 624 27.32 -25.63 -11.60
CA LYS A 624 27.47 -26.56 -10.47
C LYS A 624 27.03 -25.91 -9.15
N SER A 625 27.37 -24.64 -8.95
CA SER A 625 26.98 -23.86 -7.78
C SER A 625 25.48 -23.59 -7.73
N LEU A 626 24.85 -23.22 -8.84
CA LEU A 626 23.40 -23.05 -8.94
C LEU A 626 22.65 -24.35 -8.63
N LYS A 627 23.13 -25.50 -9.13
CA LYS A 627 22.55 -26.82 -8.83
C LYS A 627 22.72 -27.22 -7.36
N GLY A 628 23.86 -26.89 -6.75
CA GLY A 628 24.08 -27.06 -5.30
C GLY A 628 23.15 -26.18 -4.44
N LEU A 629 22.98 -24.90 -4.81
CA LEU A 629 22.07 -23.98 -4.15
C LEU A 629 20.61 -24.42 -4.28
N TYR A 630 20.21 -24.95 -5.43
CA TYR A 630 18.86 -25.47 -5.65
C TYR A 630 18.51 -26.60 -4.66
N GLU A 631 19.32 -27.66 -4.57
CA GLU A 631 19.01 -28.78 -3.66
C GLU A 631 19.04 -28.36 -2.18
N VAL A 632 19.95 -27.46 -1.76
CA VAL A 632 19.94 -26.95 -0.38
C VAL A 632 18.71 -26.08 -0.12
N SER A 633 18.35 -25.17 -1.02
CA SER A 633 17.16 -24.31 -0.85
C SER A 633 15.86 -25.12 -0.80
N LYS A 634 15.77 -26.20 -1.58
CA LYS A 634 14.64 -27.13 -1.56
C LYS A 634 14.50 -27.83 -0.21
N ASN A 635 15.60 -28.29 0.40
CA ASN A 635 15.59 -28.84 1.76
C ASN A 635 15.21 -27.76 2.80
N MET A 636 15.78 -26.56 2.72
CA MET A 636 15.44 -25.43 3.60
C MET A 636 13.94 -25.08 3.54
N LYS A 637 13.38 -25.01 2.32
CA LYS A 637 11.95 -24.78 2.06
C LYS A 637 11.08 -25.88 2.66
N GLU A 638 11.45 -27.15 2.46
CA GLU A 638 10.76 -28.28 3.08
C GLU A 638 10.78 -28.21 4.62
N ILE A 639 11.93 -27.91 5.22
CA ILE A 639 12.06 -27.71 6.68
C ILE A 639 11.15 -26.57 7.15
N ARG A 640 11.19 -25.41 6.47
CA ARG A 640 10.37 -24.23 6.78
C ARG A 640 8.87 -24.52 6.76
N PHE A 641 8.37 -25.27 5.78
CA PHE A 641 6.96 -25.69 5.74
C PHE A 641 6.63 -26.75 6.78
N LYS A 642 7.54 -27.70 7.07
CA LYS A 642 7.40 -28.67 8.18
C LYS A 642 7.36 -27.97 9.56
N SER A 643 8.07 -26.84 9.71
CA SER A 643 8.01 -25.94 10.87
C SER A 643 6.76 -25.05 10.92
N GLY A 644 5.81 -25.19 9.99
CA GLY A 644 4.50 -24.53 10.03
C GLY A 644 4.40 -23.20 9.29
N ALA A 645 5.32 -22.87 8.38
CA ALA A 645 5.18 -21.71 7.51
C ALA A 645 3.95 -21.82 6.58
N LEU A 646 3.45 -20.65 6.13
CA LEU A 646 2.23 -20.49 5.36
C LEU A 646 2.51 -19.70 4.08
N SER A 647 2.25 -20.28 2.90
CA SER A 647 2.23 -19.49 1.67
C SER A 647 0.83 -18.96 1.37
N LEU A 648 0.77 -17.67 1.05
CA LEU A 648 -0.39 -16.99 0.50
C LEU A 648 -0.02 -16.26 -0.80
N ASP A 649 0.63 -16.99 -1.72
CA ASP A 649 0.92 -16.53 -3.07
C ASP A 649 -0.39 -16.25 -3.84
N THR A 650 -0.81 -14.99 -3.92
CA THR A 650 -1.91 -14.53 -4.78
C THR A 650 -1.41 -14.27 -6.20
N ALA A 651 -2.19 -14.66 -7.22
CA ALA A 651 -1.88 -14.42 -8.63
C ALA A 651 -1.59 -12.94 -8.93
N LYS A 652 -0.33 -12.63 -9.28
CA LYS A 652 0.08 -11.28 -9.72
C LYS A 652 -0.11 -11.12 -11.22
N LEU A 653 -0.55 -9.94 -11.64
CA LEU A 653 -0.73 -9.59 -13.04
C LEU A 653 0.37 -8.61 -13.45
N MET A 654 1.11 -8.94 -14.51
CA MET A 654 2.10 -8.08 -15.14
C MET A 654 1.51 -7.49 -16.41
N ILE A 655 1.83 -6.22 -16.69
CA ILE A 655 1.38 -5.51 -17.89
C ILE A 655 2.58 -5.34 -18.82
N LEU A 656 2.39 -5.69 -20.08
CA LEU A 656 3.35 -5.48 -21.16
C LEU A 656 3.13 -4.12 -21.79
N PHE A 657 4.21 -3.52 -22.28
CA PHE A 657 4.22 -2.20 -22.91
C PHE A 657 4.85 -2.30 -24.31
N ASP A 658 4.36 -1.47 -25.22
CA ASP A 658 4.97 -1.25 -26.54
C ASP A 658 6.15 -0.24 -26.48
N GLU A 659 6.71 0.13 -27.63
CA GLU A 659 7.89 1.00 -27.73
C GLU A 659 7.60 2.47 -27.34
N ASP A 660 6.40 2.98 -27.68
CA ASP A 660 5.88 4.25 -27.16
C ASP A 660 5.55 4.14 -25.64
N GLY A 661 5.40 2.90 -25.16
CA GLY A 661 5.16 2.55 -23.79
C GLY A 661 3.71 2.77 -23.35
N ALA A 662 2.75 2.67 -24.28
CA ALA A 662 1.37 2.37 -23.94
C ALA A 662 1.25 0.89 -23.51
N PRO A 663 0.26 0.53 -22.67
CA PRO A 663 0.08 -0.86 -22.25
C PRO A 663 -0.57 -1.65 -23.40
N CYS A 664 0.09 -2.72 -23.84
CA CYS A 664 -0.31 -3.50 -25.02
C CYS A 664 -0.97 -4.84 -24.66
N ASP A 665 -0.57 -5.49 -23.55
CA ASP A 665 -1.23 -6.70 -23.03
C ASP A 665 -0.94 -6.98 -21.55
N SER A 666 -1.41 -8.10 -20.99
CA SER A 666 -1.17 -8.47 -19.59
C SER A 666 -1.19 -9.98 -19.35
N TYR A 667 -0.23 -10.50 -18.59
CA TYR A 667 -0.06 -11.91 -18.28
C TYR A 667 0.06 -12.17 -16.76
N ARG A 668 -0.22 -13.40 -16.34
CA ARG A 668 -0.06 -13.82 -14.94
C ARG A 668 1.41 -14.16 -14.65
N TYR A 669 2.00 -13.51 -13.65
CA TYR A 669 3.35 -13.84 -13.20
C TYR A 669 3.33 -15.08 -12.30
N VAL A 670 4.10 -16.10 -12.68
CA VAL A 670 4.28 -17.34 -11.92
C VAL A 670 5.66 -17.31 -11.27
N ARG A 671 5.75 -17.66 -9.99
CA ARG A 671 7.02 -17.78 -9.28
C ARG A 671 7.68 -19.11 -9.64
N ASN A 672 8.91 -19.07 -10.11
CA ASN A 672 9.70 -20.25 -10.48
C ASN A 672 10.61 -20.72 -9.30
N ASP A 673 11.33 -21.82 -9.45
CA ASP A 673 12.22 -22.35 -8.40
C ASP A 673 13.43 -21.45 -8.14
N ALA A 674 13.95 -20.78 -9.18
CA ALA A 674 15.00 -19.78 -9.01
C ALA A 674 14.59 -18.63 -8.05
N CYS A 675 13.33 -18.22 -8.04
CA CYS A 675 12.80 -17.27 -7.05
C CYS A 675 12.85 -17.81 -5.61
N PHE A 676 12.70 -19.12 -5.42
CA PHE A 676 12.74 -19.75 -4.10
C PHE A 676 14.17 -19.95 -3.57
N ILE A 677 15.17 -20.15 -4.46
CA ILE A 677 16.60 -20.20 -4.09
C ILE A 677 16.98 -18.92 -3.32
N VAL A 678 16.61 -17.75 -3.87
CA VAL A 678 16.88 -16.46 -3.23
C VAL A 678 16.02 -16.26 -1.98
N GLU A 679 14.73 -16.64 -2.01
CA GLU A 679 13.83 -16.48 -0.85
C GLU A 679 14.38 -17.15 0.42
N GLU A 680 14.72 -18.44 0.38
CA GLU A 680 15.14 -19.18 1.59
C GLU A 680 16.44 -18.61 2.19
N LEU A 681 17.37 -18.19 1.35
CA LEU A 681 18.65 -17.62 1.77
C LEU A 681 18.49 -16.21 2.34
N MET A 682 17.64 -15.38 1.72
CA MET A 682 17.32 -14.07 2.28
C MET A 682 16.50 -14.19 3.58
N LEU A 683 15.59 -15.17 3.70
CA LEU A 683 14.92 -15.45 4.98
C LEU A 683 15.94 -15.83 6.07
N LEU A 684 16.90 -16.72 5.78
CA LEU A 684 17.96 -17.12 6.72
C LEU A 684 18.86 -15.94 7.14
N ALA A 685 19.22 -15.07 6.19
CA ALA A 685 19.96 -13.84 6.47
C ALA A 685 19.17 -12.89 7.41
N ASN A 686 17.90 -12.66 7.11
CA ASN A 686 17.01 -11.80 7.89
C ASN A 686 16.75 -12.34 9.31
N MET A 687 16.60 -13.65 9.48
CA MET A 687 16.47 -14.30 10.80
C MET A 687 17.77 -14.20 11.62
N SER A 688 18.93 -14.49 10.99
CA SER A 688 20.23 -14.39 11.66
C SER A 688 20.57 -12.95 12.07
N ALA A 689 20.17 -11.96 11.27
CA ALA A 689 20.28 -10.55 11.61
C ALA A 689 19.39 -10.19 12.82
N ALA A 690 18.11 -10.60 12.80
CA ALA A 690 17.13 -10.33 13.85
C ALA A 690 17.59 -10.84 15.22
N GLU A 691 18.02 -12.11 15.29
CA GLU A 691 18.49 -12.76 16.52
C GLU A 691 19.68 -12.02 17.16
N VAL A 692 20.67 -11.64 16.35
CA VAL A 692 21.90 -10.99 16.84
C VAL A 692 21.62 -9.57 17.33
N ILE A 693 20.76 -8.80 16.66
CA ILE A 693 20.40 -7.46 17.17
C ILE A 693 19.50 -7.52 18.40
N SER A 694 18.54 -8.45 18.48
CA SER A 694 17.64 -8.57 19.65
C SER A 694 18.36 -9.09 20.89
N ASN A 695 19.37 -9.94 20.73
CA ASN A 695 20.16 -10.43 21.85
C ASN A 695 21.15 -9.37 22.38
N ALA A 696 21.76 -8.59 21.49
CA ALA A 696 22.75 -7.58 21.87
C ALA A 696 22.14 -6.24 22.33
N PHE A 697 20.95 -5.87 21.81
CA PHE A 697 20.24 -4.64 22.13
C PHE A 697 18.74 -4.92 22.36
N PRO A 698 18.37 -5.63 23.46
CA PRO A 698 17.01 -6.14 23.67
C PRO A 698 15.91 -5.08 23.70
N ASP A 699 16.25 -3.84 24.04
CA ASP A 699 15.29 -2.72 24.18
C ASP A 699 15.32 -1.76 22.98
N CYS A 700 16.25 -1.95 22.03
CA CYS A 700 16.52 -1.04 20.91
C CYS A 700 16.82 -1.78 19.59
N ALA A 701 16.20 -2.94 19.39
CA ALA A 701 16.29 -3.69 18.14
C ALA A 701 15.11 -3.36 17.22
N LEU A 702 15.41 -3.08 15.95
CA LEU A 702 14.40 -2.90 14.91
C LEU A 702 14.04 -4.27 14.34
N LEU A 703 12.84 -4.76 14.66
CA LEU A 703 12.33 -6.05 14.20
C LEU A 703 11.10 -5.84 13.29
N ARG A 704 10.62 -6.93 12.69
CA ARG A 704 9.42 -6.95 11.84
C ARG A 704 8.55 -8.16 12.14
N ARG A 705 7.41 -7.94 12.78
CA ARG A 705 6.44 -8.96 13.19
C ARG A 705 5.35 -9.17 12.14
N HIS A 706 4.57 -10.23 12.29
CA HIS A 706 3.33 -10.45 11.54
C HIS A 706 2.29 -11.04 12.52
N PRO A 707 1.33 -10.24 13.00
CA PRO A 707 0.28 -10.72 13.89
C PRO A 707 -0.62 -11.78 13.24
N GLU A 708 -1.31 -12.56 14.08
CA GLU A 708 -2.28 -13.56 13.66
C GLU A 708 -3.45 -12.96 12.85
N PRO A 709 -4.22 -13.76 12.08
CA PRO A 709 -5.37 -13.28 11.32
C PRO A 709 -6.42 -12.60 12.20
N ASN A 710 -7.23 -11.70 11.62
CA ASN A 710 -8.33 -11.11 12.37
C ASN A 710 -9.45 -12.15 12.57
N LEU A 711 -9.47 -12.80 13.74
CA LEU A 711 -10.31 -13.97 14.05
C LEU A 711 -11.80 -13.80 13.71
N ARG A 712 -12.35 -12.58 13.82
CA ARG A 712 -13.74 -12.30 13.39
C ARG A 712 -13.91 -12.48 11.88
N LYS A 713 -13.10 -11.81 11.07
CA LYS A 713 -13.17 -11.95 9.60
C LYS A 713 -12.73 -13.33 9.14
N PHE A 714 -11.82 -13.97 9.89
CA PHE A 714 -11.39 -15.33 9.60
C PHE A 714 -12.55 -16.32 9.72
N ARG A 715 -13.40 -16.20 10.75
CA ARG A 715 -14.65 -16.99 10.87
C ARG A 715 -15.64 -16.79 9.72
N GLU A 716 -15.68 -15.59 9.14
CA GLU A 716 -16.49 -15.31 7.94
C GLU A 716 -15.93 -16.08 6.70
N PHE A 717 -14.61 -16.30 6.65
CA PHE A 717 -13.95 -17.14 5.63
C PHE A 717 -14.07 -18.64 5.92
N GLU A 718 -13.94 -19.09 7.17
CA GLU A 718 -14.21 -20.49 7.58
C GLU A 718 -15.64 -20.90 7.20
N ALA A 719 -16.63 -20.05 7.49
CA ALA A 719 -18.02 -20.29 7.12
C ALA A 719 -18.24 -20.34 5.59
N PHE A 720 -17.51 -19.54 4.81
CA PHE A 720 -17.50 -19.62 3.35
C PHE A 720 -16.92 -20.96 2.88
N CYS A 721 -15.77 -21.39 3.41
CA CYS A 721 -15.15 -22.66 3.07
C CYS A 721 -16.05 -23.86 3.42
N ALA A 722 -16.60 -23.90 4.64
CA ALA A 722 -17.49 -24.96 5.09
C ALA A 722 -18.76 -25.06 4.23
N LYS A 723 -19.36 -23.92 3.84
CA LYS A 723 -20.52 -23.89 2.93
C LYS A 723 -20.21 -24.50 1.55
N ASN A 724 -18.96 -24.41 1.09
CA ASN A 724 -18.50 -24.95 -0.18
C ASN A 724 -17.87 -26.37 -0.05
N GLY A 725 -17.97 -27.02 1.11
CA GLY A 725 -17.43 -28.38 1.33
C GLY A 725 -15.93 -28.45 1.65
N PHE A 726 -15.32 -27.33 2.05
CA PHE A 726 -13.90 -27.25 2.41
C PHE A 726 -13.71 -27.06 3.92
N GLU A 727 -13.00 -28.00 4.54
CA GLU A 727 -12.58 -27.93 5.94
C GLU A 727 -11.28 -27.11 6.03
N LEU A 728 -11.26 -26.13 6.94
CA LEU A 728 -10.05 -25.40 7.32
C LEU A 728 -9.75 -25.66 8.80
N ASP A 729 -8.49 -25.97 9.09
CA ASP A 729 -7.92 -25.87 10.43
C ASP A 729 -7.03 -24.62 10.50
N ALA A 730 -7.37 -23.69 11.38
CA ALA A 730 -6.63 -22.44 11.60
C ALA A 730 -5.99 -22.36 13.00
N SER A 731 -5.85 -23.50 13.70
CA SER A 731 -5.15 -23.62 14.99
C SER A 731 -3.69 -23.16 14.94
N SER A 732 -3.10 -23.13 13.75
CA SER A 732 -1.77 -22.56 13.47
C SER A 732 -1.64 -22.20 11.99
N SER A 733 -0.64 -21.39 11.66
CA SER A 733 -0.23 -21.10 10.28
C SER A 733 0.06 -22.39 9.48
N GLY A 734 0.65 -23.40 10.14
CA GLY A 734 1.01 -24.67 9.53
C GLY A 734 -0.21 -25.53 9.17
N GLN A 735 -1.17 -25.67 10.07
CA GLN A 735 -2.41 -26.41 9.76
C GLN A 735 -3.25 -25.68 8.70
N LEU A 736 -3.24 -24.34 8.68
CA LEU A 736 -3.89 -23.57 7.63
C LEU A 736 -3.23 -23.82 6.26
N ASN A 737 -1.89 -23.87 6.21
CA ASN A 737 -1.15 -24.21 4.99
C ASN A 737 -1.45 -25.64 4.51
N LEU A 738 -1.55 -26.61 5.42
CA LEU A 738 -1.91 -28.00 5.11
C LEU A 738 -3.36 -28.12 4.61
N SER A 739 -4.29 -27.40 5.22
CA SER A 739 -5.69 -27.33 4.76
C SER A 739 -5.81 -26.73 3.36
N LEU A 740 -5.15 -25.59 3.12
CA LEU A 740 -5.10 -24.95 1.79
C LEU A 740 -4.43 -25.85 0.75
N SER A 741 -3.42 -26.63 1.11
CA SER A 741 -2.77 -27.60 0.22
C SER A 741 -3.72 -28.74 -0.19
N ARG A 742 -4.43 -29.34 0.77
CA ARG A 742 -5.48 -30.35 0.50
C ARG A 742 -6.62 -29.78 -0.35
N ILE A 743 -6.97 -28.52 -0.16
CA ILE A 743 -8.00 -27.82 -0.97
C ILE A 743 -7.48 -27.59 -2.39
N LYS A 744 -6.20 -27.24 -2.58
CA LYS A 744 -5.58 -27.13 -3.91
C LYS A 744 -5.61 -28.45 -4.67
N GLU A 745 -5.39 -29.57 -3.98
CA GLU A 745 -5.50 -30.92 -4.55
C GLU A 745 -6.95 -31.27 -4.93
N LYS A 746 -7.93 -30.91 -4.10
CA LYS A 746 -9.37 -31.06 -4.42
C LYS A 746 -9.88 -30.13 -5.54
N LEU A 747 -9.15 -29.06 -5.87
CA LEU A 747 -9.55 -28.03 -6.83
C LEU A 747 -8.63 -27.97 -8.08
N GLN A 748 -7.98 -29.06 -8.44
CA GLN A 748 -7.15 -29.12 -9.66
C GLN A 748 -7.97 -28.79 -10.93
N ASP A 749 -9.24 -29.21 -10.98
CA ASP A 749 -10.16 -28.94 -12.10
C ASP A 749 -10.79 -27.52 -12.08
N ASP A 750 -10.73 -26.82 -10.93
CA ASP A 750 -11.26 -25.45 -10.78
C ASP A 750 -10.25 -24.51 -10.10
N PRO A 751 -9.15 -24.16 -10.80
CA PRO A 751 -8.14 -23.24 -10.29
C PRO A 751 -8.67 -21.82 -10.08
N VAL A 752 -9.82 -21.45 -10.67
CA VAL A 752 -10.45 -20.14 -10.45
C VAL A 752 -11.04 -20.06 -9.03
N LEU A 753 -11.71 -21.11 -8.56
CA LEU A 753 -12.16 -21.19 -7.18
C LEU A 753 -10.99 -21.22 -6.18
N PHE A 754 -9.86 -21.85 -6.55
CA PHE A 754 -8.65 -21.77 -5.74
C PHE A 754 -8.05 -20.36 -5.67
N ASP A 755 -7.93 -19.63 -6.80
CA ASP A 755 -7.54 -18.21 -6.83
C ASP A 755 -8.41 -17.37 -5.86
N ILE A 756 -9.73 -17.59 -5.87
CA ILE A 756 -10.70 -16.90 -5.01
C ILE A 756 -10.45 -17.20 -3.52
N LEU A 757 -10.21 -18.46 -3.17
CA LEU A 757 -9.93 -18.88 -1.80
C LEU A 757 -8.62 -18.27 -1.28
N MET A 758 -7.57 -18.26 -2.11
CA MET A 758 -6.29 -17.63 -1.76
C MET A 758 -6.41 -16.11 -1.59
N PHE A 759 -7.20 -15.44 -2.44
CA PHE A 759 -7.53 -14.02 -2.32
C PHE A 759 -8.30 -13.70 -1.03
N TYR A 760 -9.26 -14.54 -0.63
CA TYR A 760 -9.98 -14.36 0.62
C TYR A 760 -9.13 -14.66 1.85
N ALA A 761 -8.35 -15.74 1.88
CA ALA A 761 -7.43 -16.05 2.97
C ALA A 761 -6.45 -14.88 3.22
N SER A 762 -5.86 -14.36 2.15
CA SER A 762 -4.95 -13.21 2.18
C SER A 762 -5.58 -11.93 2.72
N LYS A 763 -6.90 -11.72 2.53
CA LYS A 763 -7.64 -10.58 3.07
C LYS A 763 -7.92 -10.65 4.58
N GLN A 764 -7.84 -11.82 5.20
CA GLN A 764 -8.09 -11.99 6.64
C GLN A 764 -6.83 -11.89 7.50
N MET A 765 -5.65 -12.03 6.88
CA MET A 765 -4.35 -11.80 7.51
C MET A 765 -4.23 -10.37 8.04
N GLN A 766 -3.43 -10.19 9.10
CA GLN A 766 -3.05 -8.86 9.55
C GLN A 766 -1.86 -8.30 8.74
N SER A 767 -1.45 -7.07 9.07
CA SER A 767 -0.36 -6.38 8.39
C SER A 767 0.98 -6.66 9.08
N ALA A 768 1.98 -7.08 8.32
CA ALA A 768 3.31 -7.39 8.84
C ALA A 768 4.21 -6.14 8.90
N GLU A 769 4.40 -5.62 10.11
CA GLU A 769 4.88 -4.28 10.46
C GLU A 769 6.26 -4.28 11.15
N TYR A 770 7.03 -3.20 10.97
CA TYR A 770 8.24 -2.92 11.76
C TYR A 770 7.87 -2.45 13.16
N PHE A 771 8.70 -2.77 14.16
CA PHE A 771 8.55 -2.32 15.54
C PHE A 771 9.90 -2.21 16.26
N CYS A 772 9.97 -1.36 17.29
CA CYS A 772 11.06 -1.35 18.25
C CYS A 772 10.76 -2.38 19.36
N THR A 773 11.75 -3.17 19.76
CA THR A 773 11.56 -4.17 20.83
C THR A 773 11.27 -3.58 22.20
N GLY A 774 11.69 -2.35 22.48
CA GLY A 774 11.38 -1.63 23.73
C GLY A 774 9.88 -1.39 23.91
N ASP A 775 9.20 -0.95 22.84
CA ASP A 775 7.77 -0.59 22.86
C ASP A 775 6.86 -1.78 23.16
N LEU A 776 7.31 -3.00 22.81
CA LEU A 776 6.59 -4.26 22.98
C LEU A 776 7.28 -5.21 23.97
N ILE A 777 8.14 -4.70 24.86
CA ILE A 777 8.94 -5.53 25.78
C ILE A 777 8.08 -6.37 26.75
N SER A 778 6.88 -5.90 27.08
CA SER A 778 5.89 -6.58 27.93
C SER A 778 5.05 -7.63 27.18
N LYS A 779 5.24 -7.79 25.87
CA LYS A 779 4.50 -8.72 25.00
C LYS A 779 5.44 -9.43 24.03
N LYS A 780 6.35 -10.25 24.53
CA LYS A 780 7.34 -10.94 23.68
C LYS A 780 6.71 -12.00 22.76
N ASP A 781 5.55 -12.53 23.12
CA ASP A 781 4.80 -13.47 22.28
C ASP A 781 4.24 -12.79 21.02
N ASP A 782 3.92 -11.48 21.11
CA ASP A 782 3.44 -10.63 19.99
C ASP A 782 4.55 -10.33 18.94
N TRP A 783 5.81 -10.71 19.19
CA TRP A 783 6.96 -10.40 18.31
C TRP A 783 7.06 -11.32 17.09
N ALA A 784 6.40 -12.48 17.12
CA ALA A 784 6.50 -13.52 16.11
C ALA A 784 6.00 -13.08 14.72
N HIS A 785 6.42 -13.81 13.69
CA HIS A 785 5.98 -13.60 12.31
C HIS A 785 5.10 -14.76 11.82
N TYR A 786 3.79 -14.71 12.13
CA TYR A 786 2.79 -15.77 11.92
C TYR A 786 2.99 -16.57 10.61
N ALA A 787 2.92 -15.93 9.45
CA ALA A 787 3.01 -16.65 8.17
C ALA A 787 4.38 -17.29 7.85
N LEU A 788 5.44 -16.94 8.58
CA LEU A 788 6.76 -17.59 8.46
C LEU A 788 6.98 -18.66 9.54
N SER A 789 6.17 -18.71 10.60
CA SER A 789 6.34 -19.58 11.76
C SER A 789 7.70 -19.42 12.46
N VAL A 790 8.11 -18.16 12.68
CA VAL A 790 9.40 -17.82 13.32
C VAL A 790 9.22 -16.79 14.44
N PRO A 791 9.98 -16.89 15.55
CA PRO A 791 9.81 -16.02 16.72
C PRO A 791 10.43 -14.62 16.53
N LEU A 792 11.44 -14.50 15.68
CA LEU A 792 12.19 -13.27 15.43
C LEU A 792 12.42 -13.11 13.93
N TYR A 793 12.16 -11.91 13.41
CA TYR A 793 12.39 -11.56 12.02
C TYR A 793 12.66 -10.04 11.90
N THR A 794 13.44 -9.64 10.90
CA THR A 794 13.67 -8.22 10.56
C THR A 794 13.99 -8.10 9.07
N HIS A 795 14.31 -6.91 8.58
CA HIS A 795 14.87 -6.70 7.25
C HIS A 795 16.33 -6.24 7.32
N PHE A 796 17.22 -6.97 6.64
CA PHE A 796 18.66 -6.74 6.52
C PHE A 796 19.14 -6.80 5.07
N THR A 797 18.40 -7.49 4.19
CA THR A 797 18.84 -7.92 2.85
C THR A 797 18.56 -6.94 1.71
N SER A 798 18.11 -5.71 1.96
CA SER A 798 17.91 -4.72 0.88
C SER A 798 18.27 -3.24 1.16
N PRO A 799 19.52 -2.95 1.59
CA PRO A 799 20.23 -1.68 1.54
C PRO A 799 19.65 -0.54 0.72
N LEU A 800 19.67 -0.76 -0.59
CA LEU A 800 19.60 0.27 -1.63
C LEU A 800 18.19 0.87 -1.74
N ARG A 801 17.21 0.17 -1.17
CA ARG A 801 15.78 0.42 -1.35
C ARG A 801 14.94 0.34 -0.07
N ARG A 802 15.53 0.10 1.12
CA ARG A 802 14.84 0.08 2.42
C ARG A 802 15.69 0.71 3.53
N TYR A 803 15.18 1.76 4.17
CA TYR A 803 15.86 2.43 5.30
C TYR A 803 15.96 1.58 6.58
N PRO A 804 14.96 0.75 6.96
CA PRO A 804 15.09 -0.19 8.07
C PRO A 804 16.34 -1.07 8.00
N ASP A 805 16.70 -1.54 6.81
CA ASP A 805 17.89 -2.36 6.58
C ASP A 805 19.18 -1.59 6.85
N ILE A 806 19.25 -0.29 6.54
CA ILE A 806 20.39 0.58 6.89
C ILE A 806 20.53 0.69 8.42
N ILE A 807 19.42 0.78 9.16
CA ILE A 807 19.43 0.79 10.63
C ILE A 807 19.92 -0.57 11.16
N VAL A 808 19.42 -1.69 10.64
CA VAL A 808 19.87 -3.03 11.03
C VAL A 808 21.36 -3.24 10.73
N HIS A 809 21.86 -2.72 9.60
CA HIS A 809 23.30 -2.69 9.29
C HIS A 809 24.10 -1.85 10.31
N ARG A 810 23.61 -0.67 10.73
CA ARG A 810 24.25 0.15 11.78
C ARG A 810 24.31 -0.59 13.12
N THR A 811 23.20 -1.22 13.52
CA THR A 811 23.11 -2.00 14.77
C THR A 811 24.00 -3.24 14.74
N LEU A 812 24.02 -4.02 13.65
CA LEU A 812 24.93 -5.17 13.52
C LEU A 812 26.40 -4.75 13.53
N ASN A 813 26.76 -3.63 12.90
CA ASN A 813 28.12 -3.06 13.00
C ASN A 813 28.50 -2.74 14.45
N ALA A 814 27.57 -2.23 15.26
CA ALA A 814 27.80 -1.99 16.68
C ALA A 814 28.05 -3.30 17.46
N VAL A 815 27.29 -4.37 17.19
CA VAL A 815 27.51 -5.69 17.81
C VAL A 815 28.90 -6.25 17.46
N ILE A 816 29.30 -6.18 16.19
CA ILE A 816 30.61 -6.67 15.71
C ILE A 816 31.76 -5.90 16.36
N GLU A 817 31.68 -4.56 16.43
CA GLU A 817 32.69 -3.72 17.07
C GLU A 817 32.80 -4.04 18.57
N ALA A 818 31.66 -4.17 19.27
CA ALA A 818 31.61 -4.52 20.68
C ALA A 818 32.24 -5.90 20.96
N GLU A 819 31.93 -6.91 20.14
CA GLU A 819 32.53 -8.25 20.21
C GLU A 819 34.05 -8.19 20.04
N GLN A 820 34.54 -7.43 19.04
CA GLN A 820 35.98 -7.26 18.83
C GLN A 820 36.68 -6.56 20.01
N VAL A 821 36.06 -5.52 20.58
CA VAL A 821 36.60 -4.78 21.74
C VAL A 821 36.66 -5.69 22.97
N TYR A 822 35.55 -6.37 23.28
CA TYR A 822 35.46 -7.33 24.40
C TYR A 822 36.51 -8.44 24.28
N MET A 823 36.62 -9.07 23.11
CA MET A 823 37.58 -10.15 22.86
C MET A 823 39.04 -9.69 22.94
N LYS A 824 39.35 -8.46 22.50
CA LYS A 824 40.70 -7.86 22.67
C LYS A 824 41.03 -7.62 24.15
N GLN A 825 40.07 -7.14 24.94
CA GLN A 825 40.23 -6.96 26.39
C GLN A 825 40.42 -8.31 27.11
N LYS A 826 39.59 -9.32 26.80
CA LYS A 826 39.62 -10.66 27.42
C LYS A 826 40.91 -11.44 27.11
N LYS A 827 41.47 -11.28 25.90
CA LYS A 827 42.81 -11.80 25.55
C LYS A 827 43.92 -11.10 26.33
N SER A 828 43.76 -9.80 26.61
CA SER A 828 44.74 -8.99 27.37
C SER A 828 44.73 -9.30 28.88
N SER A 829 43.60 -9.66 29.47
CA SER A 829 43.50 -10.03 30.88
C SER A 829 44.00 -11.46 31.16
N THR A 830 43.59 -12.44 30.34
CA THR A 830 44.02 -13.85 30.49
C THR A 830 45.55 -13.99 30.45
N GLY A 831 46.23 -13.16 29.66
CA GLY A 831 47.70 -13.14 29.55
C GLY A 831 48.47 -12.82 30.83
N ARG A 832 47.81 -12.34 31.90
CA ARG A 832 48.44 -12.09 33.21
C ARG A 832 48.38 -13.27 34.19
N ASN A 833 47.44 -14.21 34.01
CA ASN A 833 47.15 -15.26 35.00
C ASN A 833 47.73 -16.64 34.63
N GLY A 834 48.76 -16.69 33.78
CA GLY A 834 49.60 -17.88 33.53
C GLY A 834 48.97 -19.03 32.73
N VAL A 835 47.64 -19.20 32.77
CA VAL A 835 46.92 -20.26 32.05
C VAL A 835 46.84 -19.92 30.56
N LYS A 836 47.67 -20.59 29.75
CA LYS A 836 47.50 -20.64 28.29
C LYS A 836 46.25 -21.46 27.94
N ALA A 837 45.09 -20.81 27.90
CA ALA A 837 43.95 -21.33 27.15
C ALA A 837 44.37 -21.54 25.68
N SER A 838 43.97 -22.66 25.08
CA SER A 838 44.30 -22.98 23.69
C SER A 838 43.72 -21.92 22.75
N GLY A 839 44.56 -21.37 21.88
CA GLY A 839 44.30 -20.10 21.17
C GLY A 839 43.15 -20.12 20.15
N GLU A 840 42.60 -21.31 19.86
CA GLU A 840 41.60 -21.57 18.83
C GLU A 840 40.17 -21.69 19.36
N LEU A 841 39.98 -21.89 20.68
CA LEU A 841 38.70 -22.30 21.27
C LEU A 841 37.91 -21.19 21.99
N MET A 842 38.22 -19.92 21.74
CA MET A 842 37.38 -18.79 22.21
C MET A 842 36.47 -18.31 21.08
N GLY A 843 35.31 -18.96 20.94
CA GLY A 843 34.28 -18.67 19.94
C GLY A 843 33.65 -17.28 20.06
N ARG A 844 32.99 -16.82 19.00
CA ARG A 844 32.23 -15.56 18.93
C ARG A 844 31.15 -15.53 20.01
N CYS A 845 31.12 -14.48 20.83
CA CYS A 845 30.26 -14.39 22.01
C CYS A 845 28.94 -13.62 21.77
N PHE A 846 28.89 -12.74 20.76
CA PHE A 846 27.69 -11.96 20.41
C PHE A 846 27.18 -12.28 19.00
N THR A 847 28.08 -12.60 18.04
CA THR A 847 27.71 -12.86 16.64
C THR A 847 27.76 -14.34 16.22
N GLY A 848 28.14 -15.22 17.15
CA GLY A 848 28.19 -16.68 16.94
C GLY A 848 26.80 -17.33 16.88
N LEU A 849 26.77 -18.67 16.85
CA LEU A 849 25.54 -19.46 16.93
C LEU A 849 24.93 -19.50 18.34
N GLN A 850 25.75 -19.33 19.38
CA GLN A 850 25.30 -19.25 20.76
C GLN A 850 25.66 -17.87 21.31
N PHE A 851 24.64 -17.11 21.70
CA PHE A 851 24.83 -15.81 22.34
C PHE A 851 25.22 -16.00 23.82
N SER A 852 26.39 -15.50 24.21
CA SER A 852 26.88 -15.58 25.58
C SER A 852 26.28 -14.43 26.41
N ARG A 853 25.16 -14.72 27.08
CA ARG A 853 24.50 -13.79 28.01
C ARG A 853 25.47 -13.24 29.05
N ASP A 854 26.25 -14.11 29.69
CA ASP A 854 27.26 -13.75 30.69
C ASP A 854 28.29 -12.74 30.15
N ALA A 855 28.68 -12.87 28.88
CA ALA A 855 29.59 -11.94 28.24
C ALA A 855 28.92 -10.58 27.98
N ALA A 856 27.65 -10.55 27.59
CA ALA A 856 26.91 -9.33 27.33
C ALA A 856 26.53 -8.58 28.62
N GLU A 857 26.18 -9.33 29.69
CA GLU A 857 25.82 -8.79 31.01
C GLU A 857 27.05 -8.42 31.87
N SER A 858 28.26 -8.86 31.50
CA SER A 858 29.50 -8.37 32.12
C SER A 858 29.69 -6.85 31.92
N GLU A 859 30.34 -6.18 32.87
CA GLU A 859 30.56 -4.74 32.80
C GLU A 859 31.44 -4.33 31.60
N GLU A 860 32.41 -5.15 31.22
CA GLU A 860 33.18 -4.98 29.98
C GLU A 860 32.29 -5.12 28.73
N GLY A 861 31.36 -6.07 28.73
CA GLY A 861 30.40 -6.31 27.66
C GLY A 861 29.41 -5.15 27.48
N LYS A 862 28.70 -4.77 28.54
CA LYS A 862 27.81 -3.59 28.61
C LYS A 862 28.53 -2.32 28.13
N LYS A 863 29.76 -2.11 28.60
CA LYS A 863 30.57 -0.93 28.23
C LYS A 863 30.99 -0.95 26.76
N ALA A 864 31.36 -2.11 26.22
CA ALA A 864 31.67 -2.27 24.79
C ALA A 864 30.43 -2.03 23.91
N LEU A 865 29.29 -2.63 24.26
CA LEU A 865 28.00 -2.46 23.56
C LEU A 865 27.53 -1.00 23.60
N SER A 866 27.55 -0.35 24.77
CA SER A 866 27.16 1.07 24.92
C SER A 866 28.08 2.02 24.15
N ALA A 867 29.40 1.76 24.13
CA ALA A 867 30.35 2.55 23.36
C ALA A 867 30.15 2.37 21.85
N ALA A 868 29.89 1.13 21.39
CA ALA A 868 29.63 0.84 19.98
C ALA A 868 28.28 1.43 19.51
N ALA A 869 27.21 1.31 20.29
CA ALA A 869 25.91 1.92 19.99
C ALA A 869 26.03 3.44 19.77
N LYS A 870 26.76 4.13 20.65
CA LYS A 870 27.06 5.57 20.53
C LYS A 870 27.92 5.89 19.30
N LYS A 871 28.89 5.04 18.96
CA LYS A 871 29.76 5.19 17.77
C LYS A 871 28.98 5.08 16.45
N PHE A 872 28.03 4.14 16.35
CA PHE A 872 27.26 3.88 15.13
C PHE A 872 25.89 4.59 15.07
N LYS A 873 25.58 5.43 16.08
CA LYS A 873 24.28 6.12 16.25
C LYS A 873 23.09 5.14 16.14
N VAL A 874 23.17 4.04 16.90
CA VAL A 874 22.01 3.16 17.12
C VAL A 874 20.93 3.98 17.85
N PRO A 875 19.70 4.10 17.33
CA PRO A 875 18.66 4.92 17.97
C PRO A 875 18.25 4.41 19.36
N SER A 876 17.78 5.34 20.20
CA SER A 876 17.00 5.06 21.41
C SER A 876 15.67 4.37 21.08
N SER A 877 15.07 3.68 22.05
CA SER A 877 13.79 2.99 21.89
C SER A 877 12.68 3.88 21.32
N GLU A 878 12.48 5.05 21.93
CA GLU A 878 11.49 6.07 21.55
C GLU A 878 11.65 6.53 20.09
N ASN A 879 12.84 7.02 19.73
CA ASN A 879 13.18 7.41 18.36
C ASN A 879 13.04 6.25 17.37
N LEU A 880 13.33 5.01 17.79
CA LEU A 880 13.21 3.84 16.94
C LEU A 880 11.74 3.43 16.71
N GLY A 881 10.86 3.68 17.68
CA GLY A 881 9.41 3.53 17.54
C GLY A 881 8.83 4.48 16.49
N GLU A 882 9.16 5.78 16.57
CA GLU A 882 8.77 6.77 15.55
C GLU A 882 9.28 6.40 14.15
N VAL A 883 10.55 5.99 14.05
CA VAL A 883 11.15 5.56 12.78
C VAL A 883 10.48 4.29 12.24
N ALA A 884 10.07 3.36 13.10
CA ALA A 884 9.32 2.18 12.71
C ALA A 884 7.90 2.53 12.21
N GLU A 885 7.17 3.42 12.89
CA GLU A 885 5.85 3.89 12.42
C GLU A 885 5.96 4.58 11.05
N HIS A 886 6.92 5.49 10.88
CA HIS A 886 7.18 6.15 9.59
C HIS A 886 7.53 5.14 8.50
N CYS A 887 8.47 4.22 8.76
CA CYS A 887 8.82 3.16 7.80
C CYS A 887 7.63 2.25 7.43
N ASN A 888 6.69 2.03 8.35
CA ASN A 888 5.42 1.35 8.07
C ASN A 888 4.52 2.21 7.17
N GLU A 889 4.27 3.48 7.49
CA GLU A 889 3.43 4.35 6.65
C GLU A 889 3.99 4.50 5.23
N ARG A 890 5.29 4.77 5.08
CA ARG A 890 5.96 4.91 3.78
C ARG A 890 5.87 3.65 2.93
N LYS A 891 5.96 2.47 3.56
CA LYS A 891 5.75 1.17 2.90
C LYS A 891 4.29 0.97 2.46
N TRP A 892 3.32 1.40 3.27
CA TRP A 892 1.91 1.39 2.89
C TRP A 892 1.56 2.43 1.82
N ALA A 893 2.24 3.57 1.78
CA ALA A 893 2.16 4.53 0.68
C ALA A 893 2.67 3.93 -0.63
N GLY A 894 3.87 3.35 -0.62
CA GLY A 894 4.46 2.68 -1.79
C GLY A 894 3.55 1.58 -2.36
N ARG A 895 3.04 0.69 -1.49
CA ARG A 895 2.09 -0.37 -1.91
C ARG A 895 0.78 0.19 -2.47
N ARG A 896 0.21 1.24 -1.86
CA ARG A 896 -1.00 1.90 -2.39
C ARG A 896 -0.75 2.46 -3.80
N ALA A 897 0.40 3.08 -4.01
CA ALA A 897 0.78 3.61 -5.33
C ALA A 897 1.06 2.51 -6.36
N GLU A 898 1.64 1.37 -5.97
CA GLU A 898 1.80 0.19 -6.84
C GLU A 898 0.43 -0.36 -7.27
N GLU A 899 -0.48 -0.64 -6.32
CA GLU A 899 -1.81 -1.18 -6.62
C GLU A 899 -2.69 -0.21 -7.42
N ALA A 900 -2.61 1.09 -7.14
CA ALA A 900 -3.32 2.13 -7.90
C ALA A 900 -2.72 2.32 -9.31
N GLY A 901 -1.38 2.24 -9.44
CA GLY A 901 -0.69 2.26 -10.74
C GLY A 901 -1.08 1.06 -11.60
N GLN A 902 -1.07 -0.16 -11.06
CA GLN A 902 -1.55 -1.36 -11.76
C GLN A 902 -3.01 -1.19 -12.24
N LYS A 903 -3.89 -0.62 -11.40
CA LYS A 903 -5.27 -0.30 -11.79
C LYS A 903 -5.33 0.68 -12.96
N LEU A 904 -4.53 1.76 -12.93
CA LEU A 904 -4.51 2.79 -13.96
C LEU A 904 -3.96 2.27 -15.30
N TYR A 905 -2.88 1.48 -15.29
CA TYR A 905 -2.35 0.89 -16.52
C TYR A 905 -3.29 -0.19 -17.09
N MET A 906 -4.02 -0.93 -16.25
CA MET A 906 -5.08 -1.85 -16.69
C MET A 906 -6.29 -1.09 -17.29
N TRP A 907 -6.66 0.05 -16.70
CA TRP A 907 -7.68 0.93 -17.29
C TRP A 907 -7.24 1.44 -18.68
N ALA A 908 -5.99 1.87 -18.83
CA ALA A 908 -5.46 2.32 -20.11
C ALA A 908 -5.41 1.18 -21.15
N LEU A 909 -5.03 -0.04 -20.73
CA LEU A 909 -5.08 -1.24 -21.59
C LEU A 909 -6.51 -1.50 -22.10
N ILE A 910 -7.52 -1.42 -21.22
CA ILE A 910 -8.93 -1.63 -21.58
C ILE A 910 -9.46 -0.45 -22.42
N LYS A 911 -9.02 0.79 -22.15
CA LYS A 911 -9.35 1.98 -22.97
C LYS A 911 -8.80 1.86 -24.40
N ASN A 912 -7.60 1.30 -24.55
CA ASN A 912 -6.96 1.07 -25.85
C ASN A 912 -7.55 -0.12 -26.62
N LYS A 913 -7.96 -1.19 -25.93
CA LYS A 913 -8.62 -2.37 -26.55
C LYS A 913 -10.13 -2.21 -26.70
N GLU A 914 -10.69 -1.05 -26.34
CA GLU A 914 -12.11 -0.68 -26.20
C GLU A 914 -12.96 -1.58 -25.28
N ILE A 915 -13.00 -2.89 -25.55
CA ILE A 915 -13.93 -3.88 -24.99
C ILE A 915 -13.18 -5.19 -24.74
N VAL A 916 -13.08 -5.64 -23.48
CA VAL A 916 -12.40 -6.90 -23.14
C VAL A 916 -13.38 -7.93 -22.55
N VAL A 917 -13.68 -8.97 -23.33
CA VAL A 917 -14.55 -10.08 -22.91
C VAL A 917 -13.80 -11.10 -22.05
N CYS A 918 -14.45 -11.66 -21.02
CA CYS A 918 -13.98 -12.83 -20.25
C CYS A 918 -15.11 -13.48 -19.43
N ASN A 919 -14.91 -14.71 -18.95
CA ASN A 919 -15.75 -15.27 -17.88
C ASN A 919 -15.42 -14.63 -16.53
N ALA A 920 -16.43 -14.52 -15.67
CA ALA A 920 -16.31 -14.16 -14.26
C ALA A 920 -17.15 -15.09 -13.37
N ARG A 921 -16.62 -15.43 -12.19
CA ARG A 921 -17.23 -16.38 -11.25
C ARG A 921 -18.16 -15.66 -10.27
N VAL A 922 -19.41 -16.09 -10.15
CA VAL A 922 -20.41 -15.48 -9.26
C VAL A 922 -20.13 -15.83 -7.80
N LEU A 923 -19.80 -14.83 -6.98
CA LEU A 923 -19.49 -15.01 -5.54
C LEU A 923 -20.64 -14.60 -4.62
N GLY A 924 -21.58 -13.78 -5.09
CA GLY A 924 -22.73 -13.35 -4.30
C GLY A 924 -23.89 -12.94 -5.19
N LEU A 925 -25.10 -13.28 -4.77
CA LEU A 925 -26.37 -12.93 -5.42
C LEU A 925 -27.32 -12.26 -4.42
N GLY A 926 -28.28 -11.51 -4.94
CA GLY A 926 -29.33 -10.87 -4.14
C GLY A 926 -30.34 -10.12 -5.03
N PRO A 927 -31.28 -9.37 -4.46
CA PRO A 927 -32.37 -8.74 -5.21
C PRO A 927 -32.01 -7.40 -5.90
N ARG A 928 -30.72 -7.01 -5.95
CA ARG A 928 -30.26 -5.69 -6.44
C ARG A 928 -28.92 -5.71 -7.17
N PHE A 929 -27.99 -6.54 -6.72
CA PHE A 929 -26.64 -6.64 -7.30
C PHE A 929 -26.09 -8.05 -7.13
N MET A 930 -25.16 -8.43 -7.99
CA MET A 930 -24.30 -9.60 -7.83
C MET A 930 -22.86 -9.17 -7.57
N SER A 931 -22.12 -9.96 -6.79
CA SER A 931 -20.65 -9.88 -6.71
C SER A 931 -20.05 -10.96 -7.61
N VAL A 932 -19.13 -10.57 -8.49
CA VAL A 932 -18.43 -11.45 -9.43
C VAL A 932 -16.92 -11.29 -9.28
N TYR A 933 -16.17 -12.39 -9.35
CA TYR A 933 -14.72 -12.38 -9.41
C TYR A 933 -14.26 -12.44 -10.87
N VAL A 934 -13.47 -11.46 -11.29
CA VAL A 934 -12.96 -11.35 -12.66
C VAL A 934 -11.52 -11.88 -12.70
N PRO A 935 -11.23 -13.07 -13.28
CA PRO A 935 -9.90 -13.68 -13.22
C PRO A 935 -8.82 -12.92 -14.02
N LYS A 936 -9.23 -12.07 -14.99
CA LYS A 936 -8.35 -11.12 -15.70
C LYS A 936 -7.94 -9.91 -14.83
N LEU A 937 -8.72 -9.55 -13.81
CA LEU A 937 -8.43 -8.42 -12.90
C LEU A 937 -7.92 -8.88 -11.53
N ALA A 938 -7.95 -10.18 -11.24
CA ALA A 938 -7.71 -10.78 -9.92
C ALA A 938 -8.49 -10.10 -8.77
N ARG A 939 -9.69 -9.57 -9.06
CA ARG A 939 -10.49 -8.77 -8.13
C ARG A 939 -11.98 -9.07 -8.26
N GLU A 940 -12.67 -8.93 -7.13
CA GLU A 940 -14.14 -8.88 -7.04
C GLU A 940 -14.65 -7.54 -7.58
N ARG A 941 -15.76 -7.58 -8.32
CA ARG A 941 -16.53 -6.44 -8.82
C ARG A 941 -18.02 -6.68 -8.57
N ARG A 942 -18.82 -5.62 -8.55
CA ARG A 942 -20.28 -5.70 -8.41
C ARG A 942 -20.98 -5.23 -9.67
N ILE A 943 -21.94 -6.01 -10.14
CA ILE A 943 -22.87 -5.64 -11.20
C ILE A 943 -24.20 -5.32 -10.52
N TYR A 944 -24.66 -4.08 -10.64
CA TYR A 944 -25.93 -3.61 -10.10
C TYR A 944 -26.99 -3.68 -11.20
N TYR A 945 -28.15 -4.27 -10.89
CA TYR A 945 -29.26 -4.47 -11.84
C TYR A 945 -30.61 -4.05 -11.27
N ASP A 946 -30.64 -3.39 -10.11
CA ASP A 946 -31.83 -2.69 -9.62
C ASP A 946 -32.19 -1.48 -10.49
N GLU A 947 -33.48 -1.23 -10.69
CA GLU A 947 -33.98 0.01 -11.32
C GLU A 947 -33.45 0.24 -12.77
N VAL A 948 -33.22 -0.86 -13.51
CA VAL A 948 -32.79 -0.86 -14.93
C VAL A 948 -34.00 -0.95 -15.88
N GLU A 949 -33.96 -0.21 -16.98
CA GLU A 949 -34.96 -0.25 -18.06
C GLU A 949 -34.78 -1.50 -18.93
N GLY A 950 -35.89 -2.04 -19.46
CA GLY A 950 -35.86 -3.25 -20.30
C GLY A 950 -35.49 -4.56 -19.57
N LEU A 951 -35.06 -4.53 -18.31
CA LEU A 951 -34.63 -5.71 -17.55
C LEU A 951 -35.70 -6.20 -16.54
N SER A 952 -36.02 -7.48 -16.60
CA SER A 952 -36.70 -8.24 -15.53
C SER A 952 -35.65 -8.75 -14.57
N VAL A 953 -35.95 -8.71 -13.27
CA VAL A 953 -35.11 -9.27 -12.21
C VAL A 953 -36.00 -10.05 -11.27
N GLU A 954 -35.86 -11.38 -11.24
CA GLU A 954 -36.56 -12.24 -10.30
C GLU A 954 -35.55 -12.90 -9.35
N TRP A 955 -35.79 -12.74 -8.05
CA TRP A 955 -34.96 -13.31 -6.99
C TRP A 955 -35.71 -14.42 -6.28
N LEU A 956 -35.30 -15.67 -6.52
CA LEU A 956 -35.90 -16.86 -5.93
C LEU A 956 -35.21 -17.17 -4.60
N GLU A 957 -35.66 -16.50 -3.53
CA GLU A 957 -35.05 -16.59 -2.20
C GLU A 957 -34.93 -18.04 -1.67
N ALA A 958 -35.91 -18.90 -1.98
CA ALA A 958 -35.91 -20.31 -1.57
C ALA A 958 -34.82 -21.17 -2.26
N THR A 959 -34.32 -20.77 -3.43
CA THR A 959 -33.28 -21.50 -4.19
C THR A 959 -31.99 -20.69 -4.35
N GLY A 960 -31.91 -19.48 -3.77
CA GLY A 960 -30.80 -18.55 -3.94
C GLY A 960 -30.48 -18.20 -5.39
N THR A 961 -31.45 -18.34 -6.30
CA THR A 961 -31.26 -18.23 -7.76
C THR A 961 -31.76 -16.88 -8.26
N LEU A 962 -30.98 -16.26 -9.14
CA LEU A 962 -31.32 -15.02 -9.82
C LEU A 962 -31.74 -15.34 -11.26
N VAL A 963 -32.86 -14.80 -11.72
CA VAL A 963 -33.25 -14.83 -13.13
C VAL A 963 -33.30 -13.41 -13.67
N LEU A 964 -32.61 -13.18 -14.79
CA LEU A 964 -32.64 -11.94 -15.56
C LEU A 964 -33.36 -12.21 -16.89
N ASP A 965 -34.26 -11.33 -17.33
CA ASP A 965 -35.05 -11.54 -18.56
C ASP A 965 -35.38 -10.22 -19.29
N ALA A 966 -35.73 -10.29 -20.58
CA ALA A 966 -36.01 -9.15 -21.46
C ALA A 966 -37.46 -8.63 -21.28
N CYS A 967 -37.62 -7.55 -20.52
CA CYS A 967 -38.90 -6.97 -20.16
C CYS A 967 -39.51 -6.11 -21.29
N ARG A 968 -40.12 -6.76 -22.30
CA ARG A 968 -40.73 -6.10 -23.47
C ARG A 968 -41.88 -5.11 -23.15
N ASN A 969 -42.50 -5.19 -21.97
CA ASN A 969 -43.62 -4.32 -21.59
C ASN A 969 -43.62 -4.01 -20.08
N LYS A 970 -43.06 -2.86 -19.70
CA LYS A 970 -43.42 -2.15 -18.46
C LYS A 970 -43.80 -0.72 -18.84
N PRO A 971 -45.11 -0.33 -18.82
CA PRO A 971 -45.45 1.08 -18.87
C PRO A 971 -44.86 1.79 -17.64
N ALA A 972 -44.49 3.06 -17.77
CA ALA A 972 -43.92 3.86 -16.70
C ALA A 972 -44.95 4.19 -15.60
N GLN A 973 -45.28 3.19 -14.77
CA GLN A 973 -46.30 3.27 -13.72
C GLN A 973 -45.75 2.93 -12.33
N ARG A 974 -44.95 3.86 -11.80
CA ARG A 974 -44.95 4.15 -10.35
C ARG A 974 -45.20 5.64 -10.14
N ARG A 975 -46.39 5.98 -9.64
CA ARG A 975 -46.68 7.32 -9.12
C ARG A 975 -46.02 7.45 -7.75
N GLY A 976 -44.83 8.06 -7.70
CA GLY A 976 -44.07 8.30 -6.48
C GLY A 976 -42.56 8.32 -6.77
N ASN A 977 -42.01 9.52 -6.86
CA ASN A 977 -40.66 9.86 -7.36
C ASN A 977 -40.31 9.33 -8.76
N GLN A 978 -39.93 10.26 -9.65
CA GLN A 978 -39.14 9.94 -10.85
C GLN A 978 -37.69 9.64 -10.43
N MET A 979 -37.44 8.47 -9.85
CA MET A 979 -36.08 7.94 -9.81
C MET A 979 -35.67 7.60 -11.24
N LYS A 980 -34.53 8.14 -11.69
CA LYS A 980 -34.00 7.91 -13.05
C LYS A 980 -33.63 6.43 -13.16
N SER A 981 -34.43 5.67 -13.87
CA SER A 981 -34.12 4.29 -14.23
C SER A 981 -32.92 4.26 -15.18
N ARG A 982 -32.07 3.24 -15.03
CA ARG A 982 -30.81 3.13 -15.78
C ARG A 982 -31.00 2.46 -17.13
N PRO A 983 -30.35 2.92 -18.21
CA PRO A 983 -30.35 2.23 -19.49
C PRO A 983 -29.73 0.83 -19.35
N ILE A 984 -30.20 -0.15 -20.13
CA ILE A 984 -29.71 -1.54 -20.04
C ILE A 984 -28.21 -1.65 -20.38
N GLU A 985 -27.74 -0.73 -21.23
CA GLU A 985 -26.36 -0.55 -21.66
C GLU A 985 -25.39 -0.27 -20.51
N GLU A 986 -25.84 0.26 -19.36
CA GLU A 986 -24.98 0.41 -18.17
C GLU A 986 -24.61 -0.92 -17.51
N VAL A 987 -25.43 -1.97 -17.72
CA VAL A 987 -25.40 -3.23 -16.97
C VAL A 987 -25.07 -4.43 -17.86
N ALA A 988 -25.45 -4.37 -19.14
CA ALA A 988 -25.19 -5.39 -20.14
C ALA A 988 -24.65 -4.77 -21.44
N MET A 989 -23.75 -5.48 -22.12
CA MET A 989 -23.46 -5.24 -23.53
C MET A 989 -24.23 -6.28 -24.35
N VAL A 990 -25.23 -5.82 -25.09
CA VAL A 990 -26.10 -6.66 -25.92
C VAL A 990 -25.61 -6.61 -27.37
N VAL A 991 -25.17 -7.76 -27.89
CA VAL A 991 -24.80 -7.93 -29.30
C VAL A 991 -25.89 -8.66 -30.08
N ASN A 992 -26.03 -8.36 -31.37
CA ASN A 992 -26.87 -9.12 -32.28
C ASN A 992 -26.02 -10.23 -32.95
N PRO A 993 -26.35 -11.53 -32.78
CA PRO A 993 -25.59 -12.62 -33.38
C PRO A 993 -25.42 -12.52 -34.90
N SER A 994 -26.36 -11.90 -35.62
CA SER A 994 -26.25 -11.74 -37.08
C SER A 994 -25.29 -10.63 -37.52
N GLU A 995 -24.85 -9.73 -36.64
CA GLU A 995 -23.83 -8.71 -36.97
C GLU A 995 -22.42 -9.30 -36.88
N THR A 996 -22.20 -10.32 -36.03
CA THR A 996 -20.94 -11.08 -35.95
C THR A 996 -20.67 -12.03 -37.13
N MET A 997 -21.65 -12.26 -38.01
CA MET A 997 -21.54 -13.19 -39.15
C MET A 997 -21.26 -12.50 -40.48
N LEU A 998 -21.18 -11.17 -40.51
CA LEU A 998 -21.02 -10.36 -41.73
C LEU A 998 -19.60 -9.78 -41.88
N SER A 999 -18.62 -10.29 -41.14
CA SER A 999 -17.23 -9.80 -41.15
C SER A 999 -16.20 -10.81 -41.67
N GLU A 1000 -16.64 -11.88 -42.35
CA GLU A 1000 -15.75 -12.91 -42.90
C GLU A 1000 -15.78 -13.01 -44.44
N GLU A 1001 -16.61 -12.22 -45.16
CA GLU A 1001 -16.77 -12.33 -46.63
C GLU A 1001 -16.39 -11.06 -47.45
N ASP A 1002 -16.21 -9.88 -46.83
CA ASP A 1002 -15.95 -8.61 -47.56
C ASP A 1002 -14.44 -8.27 -47.73
N GLU A 1003 -13.73 -9.05 -48.56
CA GLU A 1003 -12.46 -8.62 -49.21
C GLU A 1003 -12.51 -8.77 -50.76
N GLU A 1004 -13.50 -8.16 -51.42
CA GLU A 1004 -13.32 -7.77 -52.84
C GLU A 1004 -14.17 -6.56 -53.28
N SER A 1005 -13.65 -5.81 -54.27
CA SER A 1005 -14.19 -4.55 -54.84
C SER A 1005 -14.20 -3.31 -53.90
N GLY A 1006 -14.48 -2.12 -54.45
CA GLY A 1006 -14.49 -0.87 -53.67
C GLY A 1006 -14.74 0.41 -54.46
N ALA A 1007 -14.41 1.55 -53.83
CA ALA A 1007 -14.54 2.97 -54.23
C ALA A 1007 -15.79 3.74 -53.74
N ALA A 1008 -15.62 5.07 -53.60
CA ALA A 1008 -16.60 6.15 -53.36
C ALA A 1008 -17.22 6.33 -51.94
N GLU A 1009 -16.49 7.10 -51.12
CA GLU A 1009 -16.90 8.14 -50.15
C GLU A 1009 -18.24 8.14 -49.36
N ALA A 1010 -18.08 8.50 -48.07
CA ALA A 1010 -18.89 9.44 -47.26
C ALA A 1010 -19.77 8.91 -46.10
N SER A 1011 -19.50 9.48 -44.91
CA SER A 1011 -20.42 9.65 -43.76
C SER A 1011 -21.05 8.42 -43.09
N GLY A 1012 -20.34 7.83 -42.12
CA GLY A 1012 -20.94 6.93 -41.12
C GLY A 1012 -20.02 6.69 -39.92
N CYS A 1013 -20.59 6.61 -38.71
CA CYS A 1013 -19.87 6.18 -37.51
C CYS A 1013 -20.12 4.68 -37.31
N THR A 1014 -19.10 3.85 -37.52
CA THR A 1014 -19.19 2.38 -37.40
C THR A 1014 -18.05 1.82 -36.56
N VAL A 1015 -18.38 0.83 -35.73
CA VAL A 1015 -17.46 0.14 -34.81
C VAL A 1015 -16.39 -0.60 -35.63
N LYS A 1016 -15.11 -0.46 -35.26
CA LYS A 1016 -14.01 -1.14 -35.95
C LYS A 1016 -13.61 -2.43 -35.26
N SER A 1017 -13.68 -3.53 -36.01
CA SER A 1017 -12.84 -4.74 -35.92
C SER A 1017 -12.38 -5.18 -34.51
N VAL A 1018 -13.01 -6.24 -33.98
CA VAL A 1018 -12.47 -6.97 -32.82
C VAL A 1018 -11.18 -7.69 -33.24
N LEU A 1019 -10.02 -7.08 -32.96
CA LEU A 1019 -8.73 -7.61 -33.36
C LEU A 1019 -8.32 -8.83 -32.52
N LEU A 1020 -8.24 -9.99 -33.17
CA LEU A 1020 -7.76 -11.25 -32.60
C LEU A 1020 -6.23 -11.24 -32.49
N SER A 1021 -5.69 -10.74 -31.36
CA SER A 1021 -4.27 -10.93 -31.02
C SER A 1021 -4.00 -12.39 -30.67
N GLY A 1022 -3.25 -13.09 -31.53
CA GLY A 1022 -3.08 -14.54 -31.44
C GLY A 1022 -2.21 -15.02 -30.28
N ASP A 1023 -2.81 -15.69 -29.31
CA ASP A 1023 -2.15 -16.71 -28.49
C ASP A 1023 -3.17 -17.77 -28.05
N ALA A 1024 -2.78 -19.05 -28.01
CA ALA A 1024 -3.69 -20.18 -27.76
C ALA A 1024 -4.22 -20.24 -26.31
N VAL A 1025 -5.29 -19.48 -26.07
CA VAL A 1025 -6.18 -19.62 -24.92
C VAL A 1025 -7.62 -19.62 -25.43
N LYS A 1026 -8.50 -20.38 -24.76
CA LYS A 1026 -9.93 -20.59 -25.02
C LYS A 1026 -10.62 -19.43 -25.76
N ALA A 1027 -11.41 -19.78 -26.78
CA ALA A 1027 -12.25 -18.88 -27.58
C ALA A 1027 -12.98 -17.82 -26.71
N PRO A 1028 -13.20 -16.60 -27.24
CA PRO A 1028 -13.87 -15.53 -26.50
C PRO A 1028 -15.20 -16.03 -25.95
N ALA A 1029 -15.45 -15.74 -24.67
CA ALA A 1029 -16.61 -16.27 -23.95
C ALA A 1029 -17.90 -15.96 -24.71
N ALA A 1030 -18.67 -16.99 -25.08
CA ALA A 1030 -19.90 -16.81 -25.83
C ALA A 1030 -20.90 -15.92 -25.07
N PRO A 1031 -21.61 -15.01 -25.75
CA PRO A 1031 -22.56 -14.12 -25.10
C PRO A 1031 -23.75 -14.90 -24.52
N ALA A 1032 -24.18 -14.53 -23.32
CA ALA A 1032 -25.33 -15.15 -22.66
C ALA A 1032 -26.66 -14.73 -23.29
N VAL A 1033 -27.59 -15.67 -23.44
CA VAL A 1033 -28.93 -15.42 -24.00
C VAL A 1033 -29.95 -15.21 -22.87
N LEU A 1034 -30.96 -14.37 -23.10
CA LEU A 1034 -32.08 -14.17 -22.18
C LEU A 1034 -33.22 -15.18 -22.43
N PRO A 1035 -33.89 -15.69 -21.38
CA PRO A 1035 -33.68 -15.43 -19.95
C PRO A 1035 -32.40 -16.10 -19.41
N LEU A 1036 -31.62 -15.34 -18.65
CA LEU A 1036 -30.36 -15.76 -18.04
C LEU A 1036 -30.59 -16.16 -16.58
N VAL A 1037 -30.51 -17.46 -16.31
CA VAL A 1037 -30.55 -18.03 -14.95
C VAL A 1037 -29.13 -18.06 -14.38
N ILE A 1038 -28.93 -17.46 -13.20
CA ILE A 1038 -27.63 -17.32 -12.56
C ILE A 1038 -27.66 -17.98 -11.18
N HIS A 1039 -26.70 -18.87 -10.95
CA HIS A 1039 -26.50 -19.56 -9.68
C HIS A 1039 -25.22 -19.10 -8.98
N TYR A 1040 -25.18 -19.26 -7.66
CA TYR A 1040 -23.95 -19.05 -6.88
C TYR A 1040 -22.84 -20.01 -7.35
N LEU A 1041 -21.63 -19.50 -7.52
CA LEU A 1041 -20.47 -20.17 -8.16
C LEU A 1041 -20.64 -20.63 -9.62
N SER A 1042 -21.64 -20.15 -10.35
CA SER A 1042 -21.63 -20.24 -11.82
C SER A 1042 -20.60 -19.28 -12.44
N ASP A 1043 -19.98 -19.68 -13.56
CA ASP A 1043 -19.23 -18.77 -14.43
C ASP A 1043 -20.19 -18.10 -15.42
N ILE A 1044 -20.11 -16.77 -15.56
CA ILE A 1044 -20.91 -15.98 -16.49
C ILE A 1044 -20.01 -15.13 -17.41
N PRO A 1045 -20.39 -14.90 -18.69
CA PRO A 1045 -19.62 -14.07 -19.60
C PRO A 1045 -19.84 -12.59 -19.27
N VAL A 1046 -18.75 -11.83 -19.17
CA VAL A 1046 -18.74 -10.39 -18.85
C VAL A 1046 -17.83 -9.60 -19.79
N VAL A 1047 -18.17 -8.31 -19.92
CA VAL A 1047 -17.37 -7.29 -20.59
C VAL A 1047 -16.70 -6.40 -19.56
N LEU A 1048 -15.40 -6.19 -19.70
CA LEU A 1048 -14.66 -5.14 -19.01
C LEU A 1048 -14.55 -3.92 -19.91
N HIS A 1049 -14.83 -2.74 -19.35
CA HIS A 1049 -14.71 -1.46 -20.06
C HIS A 1049 -14.09 -0.39 -19.16
N ALA A 1050 -13.45 0.60 -19.77
CA ALA A 1050 -12.91 1.75 -19.07
C ALA A 1050 -14.05 2.68 -18.60
N THR A 1051 -13.88 3.33 -17.44
CA THR A 1051 -14.74 4.45 -17.00
C THR A 1051 -13.90 5.60 -16.43
N GLY A 1052 -14.45 6.82 -16.52
CA GLY A 1052 -13.80 8.03 -16.03
C GLY A 1052 -12.51 8.41 -16.76
N GLY A 1053 -11.57 9.00 -16.02
CA GLY A 1053 -10.33 9.57 -16.55
C GLY A 1053 -10.47 11.05 -16.92
N ASP A 1054 -11.34 11.38 -17.86
CA ASP A 1054 -11.41 12.73 -18.46
C ASP A 1054 -11.96 13.81 -17.50
N TYR A 1055 -12.96 13.50 -16.68
CA TYR A 1055 -13.65 14.44 -15.76
C TYR A 1055 -13.90 13.87 -14.35
N CYS A 1056 -13.51 12.61 -14.11
CA CYS A 1056 -13.72 11.92 -12.84
C CYS A 1056 -12.69 10.80 -12.64
N ALA A 1057 -12.61 10.24 -11.43
CA ALA A 1057 -11.64 9.20 -11.09
C ALA A 1057 -11.70 7.99 -12.04
N VAL A 1058 -10.53 7.43 -12.33
CA VAL A 1058 -10.35 6.25 -13.18
C VAL A 1058 -10.91 5.00 -12.51
N ASP A 1059 -11.80 4.27 -13.19
CA ASP A 1059 -12.21 2.92 -12.78
C ASP A 1059 -12.46 1.96 -13.97
N ILE A 1060 -12.61 0.67 -13.66
CA ILE A 1060 -12.88 -0.38 -14.65
C ILE A 1060 -14.26 -0.95 -14.34
N GLY A 1061 -15.21 -0.70 -15.25
CA GLY A 1061 -16.57 -1.22 -15.18
C GLY A 1061 -16.64 -2.69 -15.61
N VAL A 1062 -17.69 -3.37 -15.17
CA VAL A 1062 -18.02 -4.75 -15.55
C VAL A 1062 -19.50 -4.81 -15.92
N ARG A 1063 -19.80 -5.31 -17.12
CA ARG A 1063 -21.15 -5.53 -17.64
C ARG A 1063 -21.32 -7.01 -18.00
N LEU A 1064 -22.55 -7.49 -18.04
CA LEU A 1064 -22.86 -8.81 -18.60
C LEU A 1064 -22.59 -8.80 -20.11
N TYR A 1065 -22.03 -9.87 -20.68
CA TYR A 1065 -21.91 -10.02 -22.13
C TYR A 1065 -23.07 -10.87 -22.65
N MET A 1066 -23.94 -10.29 -23.48
CA MET A 1066 -25.26 -10.85 -23.77
C MET A 1066 -25.62 -10.78 -25.25
N ALA A 1067 -26.44 -11.72 -25.71
CA ALA A 1067 -26.92 -11.80 -27.09
C ALA A 1067 -28.43 -11.58 -27.16
N SER A 1068 -28.87 -10.79 -28.12
CA SER A 1068 -30.28 -10.60 -28.47
C SER A 1068 -30.47 -10.62 -29.98
N TYR A 1069 -31.42 -11.42 -30.46
CA TYR A 1069 -31.91 -11.37 -31.85
C TYR A 1069 -32.88 -10.19 -32.08
N PHE A 1070 -33.07 -9.33 -31.08
CA PHE A 1070 -33.93 -8.16 -31.12
C PHE A 1070 -33.12 -6.93 -30.72
N LYS A 1071 -32.95 -6.00 -31.67
CA LYS A 1071 -32.69 -4.58 -31.42
C LYS A 1071 -34.03 -3.82 -31.43
#